data_AF-A0A448ZB46-F1
#
_entry.id   AF-A0A448ZB46-F1
#
_cell.length_a   1.000
_cell.length_b   1.000
_cell.length_c   1.000
_cell.angle_alpha   90.00
_cell.angle_beta   90.00
_cell.angle_gamma   90.00
#
_symmetry.space_group_name_H-M   'P 1'
#
loop_
_entity.id
_entity.type
_entity.pdbx_description
1 polymer ?
#
loop_
_entity_poly.entity_id
_entity_poly.type
_entity_poly.pdbx_seq_one_letter_code
_entity_poly.pdbx_strand_id
1 'polypeptide(L)'
;MPSSFLPTPFSPPALSPGRTRGGSGASPYTGTGNSTSTSTSTPGSGSHNKRQLIRPTPHIPWSVDVVSAVPGPVVEHLDSALAGATHNKWACLVFPRGIVYVWQIQQTINLGEPLQRPREYAKLYLPDLHVEGGPAGTRTRTKASAPLVALSSPHGGEDRDTIHLYALHPVTGWLVLKKITRRDLRSALGTHTARVRISLDHQASTEGQGTDPNHASTKASLVRFTSLACHKSMVVAATSRGDAYWITHIAVPVGLHVQKVEAPDKSGFLSRLIFGSSSNSNSSGNDDLALLSPEMAEAAAATILPLAEDSEFLALSVRSGVVKWKSEQPIASGHQAFFSPTPMGTLDECLAESSPGSNWAVQKILGAAVSVDFRFLHCIVRGKLSGSGESRLYWIVARLGGNGKSNSNINSEGGRMTILRSQWLSRFALPDQVRVLGLVPCGNDSVYAAVSTANEAVIVMALVSGGGEGESESESDHVIQEVDLPTAEIPDLLPTMMDRDTITHGCYMVASSGIGLRARYMPQNQEGQIQQSPSKRIKLGNDKILAQHLRSHFWASYSDPNVDKPTPPSLLQADPVDLESAVIQIGAELQQKGDPKSSSISLEWHSSFVGLLQNDGLYRRLSEDGKWKLLGIGQELRTFGTVAGQLNEFRSTEDREAVESWWGGLQPQAMADWFLSVQQTVEKSGWLHSRLWYELLLTAIWDLLGFREDFKETVYDVASERCTEPLWISHPSMKEMLKRQIKHWETNYQDVSPQLIECTAKLALLSYSESIPPLQGPNETPIERRKEFVQMQRDVLSLLRRVFEGNDETAFELCVQYRHFDGLCELSVAHEKKRDASSYALDPLFETMKGPDSRSGWSFPQHVLQWHADKGLYGQVVNYGRHSIADLNRIMDKHTELRRYRWIPTVRQGYFGQATTLLLENCKENNDLGNNQWALSMAKLTNMLVPAQSQQAKGQGQQIEQSLELVEAHQELLDDSDKEKQCPMLPPEELVELAISKLEYCFDLDKRVRLAFTGLSVCNFMQDKQAALDQMSRIWAECLLADLSRWSEWAMEGIGGSGSELAWLREEALSSTAFGCLLEECRMDAAMKDVTYGRHIEKDVIDRVQGDEHRESFTRVLRAVADTAATDTIRVDSLMVSTY
;
A
#
# COMPACT_ATOMS: atom_id res chain seq x y z
N MET A 1 53.94 28.66 1.50
CA MET A 1 54.54 28.92 0.17
C MET A 1 53.45 28.74 -0.91
N PRO A 2 53.59 29.33 -2.10
CA PRO A 2 52.47 29.81 -2.93
C PRO A 2 51.91 28.71 -3.88
N SER A 3 50.87 28.89 -4.72
CA SER A 3 50.24 30.09 -5.29
C SER A 3 48.76 29.91 -5.69
N SER A 4 48.08 31.04 -5.92
CA SER A 4 46.75 31.28 -6.53
C SER A 4 46.45 30.60 -7.88
N PHE A 5 45.16 30.53 -8.30
CA PHE A 5 44.60 31.33 -9.43
C PHE A 5 43.06 31.25 -9.58
N LEU A 6 42.50 32.24 -10.30
CA LEU A 6 41.06 32.49 -10.56
C LEU A 6 40.51 31.72 -11.78
N PRO A 7 39.18 31.54 -11.91
CA PRO A 7 38.52 31.14 -13.15
C PRO A 7 37.93 32.34 -13.94
N THR A 8 37.94 32.25 -15.27
CA THR A 8 37.14 33.11 -16.18
C THR A 8 36.27 32.26 -17.12
N PRO A 9 35.11 32.76 -17.57
CA PRO A 9 34.12 31.98 -18.33
C PRO A 9 34.21 32.19 -19.84
N PHE A 10 33.76 31.22 -20.64
CA PHE A 10 33.42 31.41 -22.05
C PHE A 10 32.20 30.58 -22.49
N SER A 11 31.32 31.23 -23.26
CA SER A 11 30.09 30.67 -23.85
C SER A 11 30.35 29.96 -25.20
N PRO A 12 29.45 29.10 -25.69
CA PRO A 12 29.68 28.27 -26.88
C PRO A 12 29.26 28.96 -28.20
N PRO A 13 29.87 28.56 -29.34
CA PRO A 13 29.32 28.79 -30.68
C PRO A 13 28.54 27.58 -31.20
N ALA A 14 27.54 27.84 -32.04
CA ALA A 14 26.79 26.81 -32.77
C ALA A 14 27.48 26.39 -34.07
N LEU A 15 27.06 25.26 -34.67
CA LEU A 15 26.77 25.13 -36.11
C LEU A 15 26.16 23.76 -36.46
N SER A 16 25.21 23.76 -37.40
CA SER A 16 24.69 22.57 -38.08
C SER A 16 25.28 22.45 -39.48
N PRO A 17 25.11 21.30 -40.15
CA PRO A 17 24.40 21.35 -41.44
C PRO A 17 23.45 20.16 -41.68
N GLY A 18 22.50 20.31 -42.61
CA GLY A 18 21.45 19.31 -42.91
C GLY A 18 21.50 18.73 -44.33
N ARG A 19 20.37 18.17 -44.80
CA ARG A 19 20.18 17.73 -46.20
C ARG A 19 18.71 17.83 -46.68
N THR A 20 18.54 18.04 -47.99
CA THR A 20 17.29 18.24 -48.75
C THR A 20 16.66 16.89 -49.19
N ARG A 21 15.42 16.75 -49.72
CA ARG A 21 14.63 17.39 -50.81
C ARG A 21 13.16 16.85 -50.73
N GLY A 22 12.09 17.36 -51.37
CA GLY A 22 11.84 18.56 -52.18
C GLY A 22 10.93 18.29 -53.42
N GLY A 23 9.65 18.72 -53.44
CA GLY A 23 8.68 18.54 -54.55
C GLY A 23 7.40 19.39 -54.42
N SER A 24 6.83 19.88 -55.54
CA SER A 24 5.87 21.01 -55.61
C SER A 24 4.72 20.79 -56.64
N GLY A 25 3.61 21.56 -56.55
CA GLY A 25 2.56 21.58 -57.59
C GLY A 25 1.34 22.49 -57.31
N ALA A 26 0.99 23.37 -58.25
CA ALA A 26 0.12 24.55 -58.14
C ALA A 26 -1.42 24.36 -58.25
N SER A 27 -2.16 25.46 -58.01
CA SER A 27 -3.60 25.73 -58.31
C SER A 27 -3.75 26.37 -59.74
N PRO A 28 -4.88 26.97 -60.25
CA PRO A 28 -6.25 27.20 -59.70
C PRO A 28 -7.45 27.09 -60.73
N TYR A 29 -8.65 27.60 -60.33
CA TYR A 29 -9.80 28.17 -61.12
C TYR A 29 -11.17 27.41 -61.31
N THR A 30 -12.19 27.91 -60.58
CA THR A 30 -13.62 28.23 -60.92
C THR A 30 -14.60 27.30 -61.66
N GLY A 31 -15.86 27.24 -61.17
CA GLY A 31 -17.05 27.12 -62.07
C GLY A 31 -18.38 26.53 -61.52
N THR A 32 -19.18 27.32 -60.79
CA THR A 32 -20.68 27.33 -60.74
C THR A 32 -21.57 26.09 -60.99
N GLY A 33 -22.57 25.82 -60.11
CA GLY A 33 -23.93 25.40 -60.58
C GLY A 33 -24.74 24.34 -59.80
N ASN A 34 -25.61 24.80 -58.88
CA ASN A 34 -26.94 24.26 -58.48
C ASN A 34 -27.21 22.76 -58.16
N SER A 35 -27.33 22.52 -56.83
CA SER A 35 -28.49 21.92 -56.14
C SER A 35 -29.09 20.55 -56.53
N THR A 36 -28.79 19.54 -55.69
CA THR A 36 -29.79 18.63 -55.08
C THR A 36 -29.37 18.31 -53.64
N SER A 37 -30.33 18.14 -52.73
CA SER A 37 -30.11 18.25 -51.27
C SER A 37 -29.57 16.97 -50.60
N THR A 38 -28.27 17.01 -50.29
CA THR A 38 -27.64 16.58 -49.01
C THR A 38 -27.99 15.21 -48.42
N SER A 39 -27.11 14.24 -48.66
CA SER A 39 -26.83 13.12 -47.74
C SER A 39 -25.32 12.98 -47.48
N THR A 40 -24.98 12.60 -46.24
CA THR A 40 -23.66 12.09 -45.75
C THR A 40 -22.40 12.98 -45.75
N SER A 41 -21.77 13.06 -44.56
CA SER A 41 -20.37 13.51 -44.24
C SER A 41 -20.02 14.97 -44.55
N THR A 42 -19.29 15.76 -43.75
CA THR A 42 -18.45 15.59 -42.52
C THR A 42 -18.30 17.02 -41.90
N PRO A 43 -17.35 17.37 -40.99
CA PRO A 43 -16.77 16.72 -39.80
C PRO A 43 -16.92 17.62 -38.52
N GLY A 44 -16.37 17.24 -37.35
CA GLY A 44 -16.14 18.24 -36.29
C GLY A 44 -15.78 17.75 -34.87
N SER A 45 -14.69 18.31 -34.33
CA SER A 45 -14.40 18.48 -32.89
C SER A 45 -14.48 17.26 -31.96
N GLY A 46 -13.34 16.57 -31.80
CA GLY A 46 -13.09 15.65 -30.67
C GLY A 46 -12.86 16.39 -29.34
N SER A 47 -13.87 17.11 -28.87
CA SER A 47 -13.87 17.90 -27.63
C SER A 47 -14.94 17.36 -26.66
N HIS A 48 -14.54 16.39 -25.84
CA HIS A 48 -15.32 15.85 -24.72
C HIS A 48 -14.46 15.99 -23.45
N ASN A 49 -14.29 17.19 -22.90
CA ASN A 49 -15.28 17.95 -22.10
C ASN A 49 -15.96 17.11 -21.02
N LYS A 50 -15.55 17.34 -19.77
CA LYS A 50 -16.32 16.99 -18.57
C LYS A 50 -17.66 17.71 -18.64
N ARG A 51 -18.76 16.97 -18.56
CA ARG A 51 -20.11 17.52 -18.60
C ARG A 51 -20.74 17.39 -17.22
N GLN A 52 -20.84 18.52 -16.52
CA GLN A 52 -21.72 18.66 -15.37
C GLN A 52 -23.15 18.62 -15.91
N LEU A 53 -23.95 17.65 -15.45
CA LEU A 53 -25.29 17.38 -15.94
C LEU A 53 -26.32 18.25 -15.24
N ILE A 54 -26.14 18.43 -13.93
CA ILE A 54 -26.93 19.33 -13.11
C ILE A 54 -25.96 20.26 -12.40
N ARG A 55 -26.11 21.57 -12.64
CA ARG A 55 -25.35 22.61 -11.96
C ARG A 55 -26.10 23.03 -10.69
N PRO A 56 -25.40 23.31 -9.58
CA PRO A 56 -26.02 23.98 -8.46
C PRO A 56 -26.55 25.34 -8.91
N THR A 57 -27.74 25.68 -8.43
CA THR A 57 -28.42 26.96 -8.66
C THR A 57 -29.24 27.33 -7.43
N PRO A 58 -29.69 28.60 -7.29
CA PRO A 58 -30.58 29.03 -6.20
C PRO A 58 -31.92 28.29 -6.10
N HIS A 59 -32.26 27.42 -7.07
CA HIS A 59 -33.49 26.61 -7.06
C HIS A 59 -33.22 25.10 -7.07
N ILE A 60 -31.99 24.67 -7.40
CA ILE A 60 -31.57 23.27 -7.44
C ILE A 60 -30.21 23.17 -6.74
N PRO A 61 -30.16 22.91 -5.42
CA PRO A 61 -28.94 22.84 -4.61
C PRO A 61 -28.13 21.53 -4.83
N TRP A 62 -27.98 21.09 -6.08
CA TRP A 62 -27.34 19.83 -6.44
C TRP A 62 -26.26 20.02 -7.50
N SER A 63 -25.09 19.42 -7.28
CA SER A 63 -24.13 19.15 -8.35
C SER A 63 -24.23 17.68 -8.75
N VAL A 64 -24.46 17.41 -10.04
CA VAL A 64 -24.36 16.07 -10.62
C VAL A 64 -23.37 16.10 -11.78
N ASP A 65 -22.28 15.36 -11.63
CA ASP A 65 -21.12 15.40 -12.51
C ASP A 65 -20.84 14.03 -13.15
N VAL A 66 -20.54 14.02 -14.45
CA VAL A 66 -20.01 12.83 -15.13
C VAL A 66 -18.55 12.59 -14.74
N VAL A 67 -18.29 11.42 -14.15
CA VAL A 67 -16.96 10.93 -13.79
C VAL A 67 -16.73 9.59 -14.50
N SER A 68 -15.96 9.61 -15.60
CA SER A 68 -15.72 8.40 -16.41
C SER A 68 -14.93 7.37 -15.62
N ALA A 69 -15.59 6.24 -15.28
CA ALA A 69 -15.08 5.33 -14.26
C ALA A 69 -15.35 3.85 -14.54
N VAL A 70 -15.70 3.48 -15.77
CA VAL A 70 -15.72 2.07 -16.23
C VAL A 70 -14.71 1.89 -17.38
N PRO A 71 -13.89 0.83 -17.41
CA PRO A 71 -12.98 0.56 -18.53
C PRO A 71 -13.75 0.36 -19.84
N GLY A 72 -13.22 0.88 -20.96
CA GLY A 72 -13.88 0.80 -22.27
C GLY A 72 -14.38 -0.61 -22.65
N PRO A 73 -13.57 -1.68 -22.52
CA PRO A 73 -13.99 -3.06 -22.81
C PRO A 73 -15.07 -3.64 -21.89
N VAL A 74 -15.41 -2.97 -20.78
CA VAL A 74 -16.50 -3.36 -19.87
C VAL A 74 -17.81 -2.68 -20.26
N VAL A 75 -17.74 -1.49 -20.89
CA VAL A 75 -18.90 -0.76 -21.43
C VAL A 75 -19.66 -1.58 -22.47
N GLU A 76 -18.96 -2.33 -23.31
CA GLU A 76 -19.55 -3.20 -24.34
C GLU A 76 -20.34 -4.41 -23.78
N HIS A 77 -20.28 -4.67 -22.47
CA HIS A 77 -20.90 -5.83 -21.84
C HIS A 77 -21.89 -5.46 -20.73
N LEU A 78 -21.96 -4.18 -20.37
CA LEU A 78 -22.61 -3.68 -19.16
C LEU A 78 -24.11 -4.01 -19.06
N ASP A 79 -24.83 -4.01 -20.19
CA ASP A 79 -26.24 -4.42 -20.28
C ASP A 79 -26.49 -5.89 -19.84
N SER A 80 -25.43 -6.70 -19.73
CA SER A 80 -25.48 -8.07 -19.24
C SER A 80 -25.02 -8.25 -17.78
N ALA A 81 -24.62 -7.17 -17.10
CA ALA A 81 -24.19 -7.25 -15.70
C ALA A 81 -25.32 -7.75 -14.78
N LEU A 82 -24.97 -8.64 -13.86
CA LEU A 82 -25.88 -9.29 -12.92
C LEU A 82 -25.84 -8.67 -11.52
N ALA A 83 -24.66 -8.21 -11.09
CA ALA A 83 -24.42 -7.58 -9.79
C ALA A 83 -23.12 -6.77 -9.84
N GLY A 84 -22.89 -5.93 -8.82
CA GLY A 84 -21.64 -5.21 -8.64
C GLY A 84 -21.43 -4.78 -7.19
N ALA A 85 -20.21 -4.32 -6.88
CA ALA A 85 -19.87 -3.74 -5.59
C ALA A 85 -18.76 -2.71 -5.72
N THR A 86 -18.73 -1.75 -4.80
CA THR A 86 -17.77 -0.65 -4.72
C THR A 86 -17.25 -0.50 -3.30
N HIS A 87 -15.94 -0.28 -3.14
CA HIS A 87 -15.32 -0.04 -1.83
C HIS A 87 -13.98 0.67 -1.98
N ASN A 88 -13.70 1.72 -1.20
CA ASN A 88 -12.37 2.35 -1.07
C ASN A 88 -11.67 2.60 -2.43
N LYS A 89 -12.39 3.21 -3.38
CA LYS A 89 -11.92 3.50 -4.75
C LYS A 89 -11.71 2.27 -5.65
N TRP A 90 -12.28 1.12 -5.31
CA TRP A 90 -12.36 -0.05 -6.17
C TRP A 90 -13.80 -0.33 -6.58
N ALA A 91 -13.98 -0.90 -7.77
CA ALA A 91 -15.26 -1.32 -8.31
C ALA A 91 -15.15 -2.72 -8.92
N CYS A 92 -16.21 -3.51 -8.80
CA CYS A 92 -16.35 -4.76 -9.52
C CYS A 92 -17.74 -4.95 -10.12
N LEU A 93 -17.80 -5.59 -11.28
CA LEU A 93 -19.04 -6.04 -11.92
C LEU A 93 -18.99 -7.53 -12.23
N VAL A 94 -20.10 -8.22 -11.97
CA VAL A 94 -20.28 -9.63 -12.28
C VAL A 94 -21.19 -9.79 -13.48
N PHE A 95 -20.78 -10.63 -14.41
CA PHE A 95 -21.45 -10.96 -15.64
C PHE A 95 -21.88 -12.44 -15.65
N PRO A 96 -22.67 -12.89 -16.63
CA PRO A 96 -23.08 -14.28 -16.74
C PRO A 96 -21.86 -15.22 -16.78
N ARG A 97 -22.05 -16.46 -16.33
CA ARG A 97 -20.99 -17.48 -16.22
C ARG A 97 -19.88 -17.18 -15.20
N GLY A 98 -20.14 -16.35 -14.19
CA GLY A 98 -19.18 -16.08 -13.11
C GLY A 98 -17.96 -15.27 -13.57
N ILE A 99 -18.10 -14.49 -14.63
CA ILE A 99 -17.06 -13.56 -15.10
C ILE A 99 -17.14 -12.30 -14.24
N VAL A 100 -16.07 -11.94 -13.53
CA VAL A 100 -16.01 -10.72 -12.72
C VAL A 100 -14.94 -9.79 -13.28
N TYR A 101 -15.28 -8.54 -13.54
CA TYR A 101 -14.31 -7.49 -13.88
C TYR A 101 -14.07 -6.62 -12.65
N VAL A 102 -12.82 -6.35 -12.32
CA VAL A 102 -12.42 -5.52 -11.17
C VAL A 102 -11.43 -4.45 -11.61
N TRP A 103 -11.61 -3.21 -11.17
CA TRP A 103 -10.75 -2.09 -11.51
C TRP A 103 -10.72 -1.01 -10.42
N GLN A 104 -9.75 -0.10 -10.50
CA GLN A 104 -9.62 1.03 -9.60
C GLN A 104 -10.31 2.28 -10.18
N ILE A 105 -11.15 2.93 -9.37
CA ILE A 105 -11.81 4.20 -9.67
C ILE A 105 -10.78 5.33 -9.53
N GLN A 106 -10.40 5.95 -10.65
CA GLN A 106 -9.50 7.09 -10.62
C GLN A 106 -10.23 8.35 -10.15
N GLN A 107 -10.01 8.73 -8.90
CA GLN A 107 -10.48 9.99 -8.34
C GLN A 107 -9.50 11.14 -8.68
N THR A 108 -9.72 11.85 -9.79
CA THR A 108 -8.96 13.08 -10.10
C THR A 108 -9.45 14.24 -9.24
N ILE A 109 -8.54 14.87 -8.49
CA ILE A 109 -8.80 16.08 -7.68
C ILE A 109 -8.94 17.32 -8.58
N ASN A 110 -8.18 17.36 -9.69
CA ASN A 110 -8.16 18.49 -10.60
C ASN A 110 -9.36 18.49 -11.56
N LEU A 111 -10.30 19.42 -11.36
CA LEU A 111 -11.41 19.68 -12.29
C LEU A 111 -10.92 20.05 -13.71
N GLY A 112 -9.68 20.52 -13.88
CA GLY A 112 -9.09 20.85 -15.18
C GLY A 112 -8.49 19.70 -16.01
N GLU A 113 -8.09 18.57 -15.40
CA GLU A 113 -7.38 17.50 -16.14
C GLU A 113 -8.34 16.55 -16.88
N PRO A 114 -8.00 16.05 -18.09
CA PRO A 114 -8.85 15.12 -18.82
C PRO A 114 -9.04 13.81 -18.03
N LEU A 115 -10.29 13.34 -17.93
CA LEU A 115 -10.65 12.08 -17.26
C LEU A 115 -9.93 10.91 -17.93
N GLN A 116 -8.89 10.36 -17.30
CA GLN A 116 -8.28 9.13 -17.75
C GLN A 116 -9.20 7.96 -17.41
N ARG A 117 -9.66 7.24 -18.45
CA ARG A 117 -10.33 5.94 -18.25
C ARG A 117 -9.35 4.99 -17.56
N PRO A 118 -9.79 4.18 -16.58
CA PRO A 118 -8.94 3.14 -16.00
C PRO A 118 -8.47 2.20 -17.11
N ARG A 119 -7.17 2.25 -17.42
CA ARG A 119 -6.51 1.42 -18.44
C ARG A 119 -6.25 0.00 -17.97
N GLU A 120 -6.15 -0.19 -16.66
CA GLU A 120 -5.78 -1.42 -15.98
C GLU A 120 -7.03 -1.99 -15.29
N TYR A 121 -7.42 -3.22 -15.64
CA TYR A 121 -8.54 -3.95 -15.04
C TYR A 121 -8.25 -5.45 -15.07
N ALA A 122 -8.72 -6.20 -14.07
CA ALA A 122 -8.62 -7.65 -14.03
C ALA A 122 -9.94 -8.29 -14.47
N LYS A 123 -9.88 -9.20 -15.45
CA LYS A 123 -10.99 -10.10 -15.82
C LYS A 123 -10.77 -11.45 -15.15
N LEU A 124 -11.70 -11.83 -14.29
CA LEU A 124 -11.62 -13.01 -13.44
C LEU A 124 -12.69 -14.00 -13.88
N TYR A 125 -12.33 -15.28 -14.04
CA TYR A 125 -13.27 -16.35 -14.30
C TYR A 125 -13.46 -17.17 -13.03
N LEU A 126 -14.68 -17.22 -12.50
CA LEU A 126 -15.05 -17.96 -11.29
C LEU A 126 -16.01 -19.10 -11.66
N PRO A 127 -15.49 -20.25 -12.15
CA PRO A 127 -16.31 -21.37 -12.63
C PRO A 127 -17.20 -21.98 -11.55
N ASP A 128 -16.80 -21.90 -10.27
CA ASP A 128 -17.60 -22.39 -9.14
C ASP A 128 -18.92 -21.58 -8.92
N LEU A 129 -19.05 -20.41 -9.56
CA LEU A 129 -20.29 -19.63 -9.63
C LEU A 129 -21.14 -19.96 -10.87
N HIS A 130 -20.70 -20.87 -11.74
CA HIS A 130 -21.44 -21.33 -12.92
C HIS A 130 -22.36 -22.48 -12.56
N VAL A 131 -23.68 -22.23 -12.51
CA VAL A 131 -24.67 -23.30 -12.48
C VAL A 131 -24.86 -23.82 -13.90
N GLU A 132 -24.24 -24.95 -14.22
CA GLU A 132 -24.69 -25.73 -15.38
C GLU A 132 -26.13 -26.19 -15.13
N GLY A 133 -26.99 -26.01 -16.15
CA GLY A 133 -28.40 -26.36 -16.04
C GLY A 133 -28.56 -27.84 -15.73
N GLY A 134 -29.33 -28.15 -14.68
CA GLY A 134 -29.63 -29.52 -14.28
C GLY A 134 -30.25 -30.35 -15.42
N PRO A 135 -30.25 -31.69 -15.29
CA PRO A 135 -30.44 -32.61 -16.40
C PRO A 135 -31.76 -32.40 -17.17
N ALA A 136 -31.63 -31.79 -18.35
CA ALA A 136 -32.46 -31.80 -19.59
C ALA A 136 -34.00 -31.69 -19.55
N GLY A 137 -34.70 -31.90 -18.43
CA GLY A 137 -36.14 -32.20 -18.42
C GLY A 137 -37.11 -31.02 -18.50
N THR A 138 -36.80 -29.89 -17.86
CA THR A 138 -37.77 -28.77 -17.74
C THR A 138 -37.12 -27.41 -17.96
N ARG A 139 -37.17 -26.91 -19.20
CA ARG A 139 -36.76 -25.54 -19.58
C ARG A 139 -37.79 -24.48 -19.13
N THR A 140 -37.93 -24.26 -17.83
CA THR A 140 -38.35 -22.93 -17.35
C THR A 140 -37.13 -22.02 -17.38
N ARG A 141 -37.25 -20.83 -18.00
CA ARG A 141 -36.23 -19.76 -17.93
C ARG A 141 -36.22 -19.17 -16.50
N THR A 142 -35.72 -19.92 -15.52
CA THR A 142 -35.38 -19.35 -14.21
C THR A 142 -34.25 -18.35 -14.42
N LYS A 143 -34.54 -17.05 -14.24
CA LYS A 143 -33.51 -15.99 -14.26
C LYS A 143 -32.38 -16.43 -13.34
N ALA A 144 -31.15 -16.48 -13.87
CA ALA A 144 -29.99 -16.85 -13.07
C ALA A 144 -29.87 -15.88 -11.89
N SER A 145 -29.89 -16.40 -10.67
CA SER A 145 -29.74 -15.58 -9.46
C SER A 145 -28.32 -15.00 -9.44
N ALA A 146 -28.22 -13.67 -9.45
CA ALA A 146 -26.92 -13.00 -9.43
C ALA A 146 -26.11 -13.38 -8.18
N PRO A 147 -24.80 -13.65 -8.31
CA PRO A 147 -23.94 -13.85 -7.14
C PRO A 147 -23.84 -12.56 -6.33
N LEU A 148 -23.87 -12.69 -5.00
CA LEU A 148 -23.62 -11.58 -4.10
C LEU A 148 -22.11 -11.31 -4.11
N VAL A 149 -21.71 -10.05 -4.32
CA VAL A 149 -20.31 -9.63 -4.28
C VAL A 149 -20.08 -8.53 -3.27
N ALA A 150 -18.91 -8.57 -2.65
CA ALA A 150 -18.47 -7.55 -1.71
C ALA A 150 -16.95 -7.35 -1.83
N LEU A 151 -16.48 -6.14 -1.56
CA LEU A 151 -15.08 -5.73 -1.64
C LEU A 151 -14.62 -5.22 -0.26
N SER A 152 -13.51 -5.73 0.28
CA SER A 152 -12.89 -5.20 1.51
C SER A 152 -11.41 -4.89 1.31
N SER A 153 -10.90 -3.84 1.96
CA SER A 153 -9.46 -3.62 2.09
C SER A 153 -8.88 -4.51 3.20
N PRO A 154 -7.63 -5.00 3.08
CA PRO A 154 -6.98 -5.77 4.14
C PRO A 154 -6.87 -4.99 5.46
N HIS A 155 -6.76 -5.73 6.57
CA HIS A 155 -6.55 -5.17 7.91
C HIS A 155 -5.06 -4.78 8.06
N GLY A 156 -4.79 -3.59 8.60
CA GLY A 156 -3.47 -2.94 8.53
C GLY A 156 -3.35 -2.06 7.28
N GLY A 157 -3.18 -0.75 7.47
CA GLY A 157 -3.29 0.27 6.41
C GLY A 157 -2.10 0.37 5.43
N GLU A 158 -1.21 -0.62 5.45
CA GLU A 158 0.05 -0.68 4.71
C GLU A 158 -0.16 -0.90 3.20
N ASP A 159 -1.10 -1.78 2.82
CA ASP A 159 -1.29 -2.20 1.42
C ASP A 159 -2.52 -1.55 0.76
N ARG A 160 -2.47 -0.22 0.61
CA ARG A 160 -3.55 0.59 -0.02
C ARG A 160 -3.86 0.23 -1.49
N ASP A 161 -2.97 -0.53 -2.13
CA ASP A 161 -3.08 -0.96 -3.53
C ASP A 161 -3.67 -2.39 -3.67
N THR A 162 -4.29 -2.92 -2.60
CA THR A 162 -4.86 -4.27 -2.54
C THR A 162 -6.33 -4.28 -2.10
N ILE A 163 -7.13 -5.14 -2.73
CA ILE A 163 -8.53 -5.40 -2.39
C ILE A 163 -8.81 -6.92 -2.30
N HIS A 164 -9.69 -7.31 -1.38
CA HIS A 164 -10.26 -8.64 -1.28
C HIS A 164 -11.65 -8.66 -1.92
N LEU A 165 -11.81 -9.45 -2.98
CA LEU A 165 -13.10 -9.74 -3.60
C LEU A 165 -13.70 -11.00 -2.95
N TYR A 166 -14.89 -10.86 -2.37
CA TYR A 166 -15.73 -11.96 -1.93
C TYR A 166 -16.88 -12.12 -2.93
N ALA A 167 -17.11 -13.34 -3.41
CA ALA A 167 -18.21 -13.68 -4.31
C ALA A 167 -18.94 -14.93 -3.80
N LEU A 168 -20.21 -14.77 -3.43
CA LEU A 168 -21.06 -15.79 -2.84
C LEU A 168 -22.22 -16.13 -3.78
N HIS A 169 -22.32 -17.40 -4.18
CA HIS A 169 -23.46 -17.87 -4.97
C HIS A 169 -24.70 -18.06 -4.06
N PRO A 170 -25.83 -17.37 -4.34
CA PRO A 170 -26.95 -17.29 -3.39
C PRO A 170 -27.66 -18.62 -3.13
N VAL A 171 -27.65 -19.56 -4.09
CA VAL A 171 -28.31 -20.88 -3.94
C VAL A 171 -27.37 -22.02 -3.52
N THR A 172 -26.19 -22.17 -4.14
CA THR A 172 -25.29 -23.31 -3.89
C THR A 172 -24.43 -23.15 -2.64
N GLY A 173 -24.31 -21.93 -2.10
CA GLY A 173 -23.45 -21.60 -0.97
C GLY A 173 -21.96 -21.53 -1.30
N TRP A 174 -21.56 -21.61 -2.58
CA TRP A 174 -20.15 -21.43 -2.96
C TRP A 174 -19.68 -20.00 -2.71
N LEU A 175 -18.69 -19.85 -1.84
CA LEU A 175 -18.00 -18.61 -1.53
C LEU A 175 -16.56 -18.66 -2.06
N VAL A 176 -16.19 -17.67 -2.84
CA VAL A 176 -14.82 -17.47 -3.33
C VAL A 176 -14.27 -16.16 -2.77
N LEU A 177 -13.10 -16.23 -2.12
CA LEU A 177 -12.25 -15.08 -1.82
C LEU A 177 -11.12 -15.01 -2.84
N LYS A 178 -10.89 -13.83 -3.39
CA LYS A 178 -9.81 -13.55 -4.31
C LYS A 178 -9.08 -12.28 -3.90
N LYS A 179 -7.79 -12.40 -3.56
CA LYS A 179 -6.92 -11.23 -3.31
C LYS A 179 -6.50 -10.65 -4.66
N ILE A 180 -6.71 -9.35 -4.84
CA ILE A 180 -6.40 -8.61 -6.07
C ILE A 180 -5.55 -7.42 -5.67
N THR A 181 -4.31 -7.41 -6.11
CA THR A 181 -3.38 -6.28 -5.95
C THR A 181 -3.35 -5.44 -7.23
N ARG A 182 -2.89 -4.20 -7.14
CA ARG A 182 -2.61 -3.36 -8.31
C ARG A 182 -1.53 -3.94 -9.23
N ARG A 183 -0.66 -4.83 -8.71
CA ARG A 183 0.28 -5.59 -9.55
C ARG A 183 -0.46 -6.61 -10.41
N ASP A 184 -1.49 -7.27 -9.88
CA ASP A 184 -2.32 -8.24 -10.61
C ASP A 184 -3.21 -7.59 -11.69
N LEU A 185 -3.45 -6.27 -11.61
CA LEU A 185 -4.06 -5.52 -12.73
C LEU A 185 -3.10 -5.33 -13.92
N ARG A 186 -1.79 -5.51 -13.71
CA ARG A 186 -0.70 -5.25 -14.70
C ARG A 186 -0.05 -6.52 -15.20
N SER A 187 0.11 -7.52 -14.33
CA SER A 187 0.61 -8.85 -14.67
C SER A 187 -0.54 -9.85 -14.63
N ALA A 188 -0.73 -10.61 -15.71
CA ALA A 188 -1.73 -11.68 -15.79
C ALA A 188 -1.34 -12.95 -14.98
N LEU A 189 -0.75 -12.75 -13.79
CA LEU A 189 -0.25 -13.80 -12.90
C LEU A 189 -1.34 -14.29 -11.94
N GLY A 190 -1.16 -15.50 -11.43
CA GLY A 190 -2.15 -16.19 -10.61
C GLY A 190 -2.36 -15.59 -9.23
N THR A 191 -3.43 -14.82 -9.06
CA THR A 191 -3.97 -14.36 -7.78
C THR A 191 -4.28 -15.50 -6.80
N HIS A 192 -3.93 -15.35 -5.52
CA HIS A 192 -4.40 -16.25 -4.46
C HIS A 192 -5.93 -16.30 -4.43
N THR A 193 -6.48 -17.51 -4.54
CA THR A 193 -7.93 -17.77 -4.54
C THR A 193 -8.24 -18.81 -3.47
N ALA A 194 -9.01 -18.43 -2.46
CA ALA A 194 -9.55 -19.35 -1.46
C ALA A 194 -11.02 -19.62 -1.77
N ARG A 195 -11.49 -20.85 -1.54
CA ARG A 195 -12.89 -21.23 -1.76
C ARG A 195 -13.41 -22.12 -0.65
N VAL A 196 -14.68 -21.97 -0.33
CA VAL A 196 -15.40 -22.76 0.66
C VAL A 196 -16.86 -22.85 0.23
N ARG A 197 -17.57 -23.90 0.64
CA ARG A 197 -19.01 -24.03 0.45
C ARG A 197 -19.71 -23.91 1.79
N ILE A 198 -20.58 -22.93 1.93
CA ILE A 198 -21.42 -22.76 3.12
C ILE A 198 -22.56 -23.78 3.05
N SER A 199 -22.68 -24.65 4.07
CA SER A 199 -23.80 -25.58 4.14
C SER A 199 -25.09 -24.85 4.51
N LEU A 200 -26.12 -25.06 3.70
CA LEU A 200 -27.49 -24.60 3.95
C LEU A 200 -28.36 -25.69 4.59
N ASP A 201 -27.85 -26.92 4.69
CA ASP A 201 -28.57 -28.06 5.23
C ASP A 201 -28.38 -28.13 6.76
N HIS A 202 -29.49 -28.12 7.49
CA HIS A 202 -29.49 -28.50 8.90
C HIS A 202 -29.24 -30.01 9.00
N GLN A 203 -28.22 -30.41 9.75
CA GLN A 203 -28.19 -31.75 10.32
C GLN A 203 -29.38 -31.89 11.28
N ALA A 204 -30.42 -32.59 10.83
CA ALA A 204 -31.35 -33.24 11.75
C ALA A 204 -30.66 -34.47 12.34
N SER A 205 -29.83 -34.24 13.37
CA SER A 205 -29.24 -35.30 14.18
C SER A 205 -30.30 -35.92 15.11
N THR A 206 -31.17 -36.74 14.52
CA THR A 206 -32.03 -37.66 15.28
C THR A 206 -31.74 -39.09 14.86
N GLU A 207 -30.96 -39.79 15.70
CA GLU A 207 -30.93 -41.25 15.69
C GLU A 207 -32.34 -41.77 15.96
N GLY A 208 -32.93 -42.44 14.97
CA GLY A 208 -34.31 -42.92 15.04
C GLY A 208 -34.59 -43.92 13.93
N GLN A 209 -34.52 -45.21 14.26
CA GLN A 209 -35.00 -46.27 13.38
C GLN A 209 -36.51 -46.11 13.16
N GLY A 210 -36.94 -45.95 11.90
CA GLY A 210 -38.35 -45.84 11.56
C GLY A 210 -38.57 -45.91 10.05
N THR A 211 -39.20 -47.00 9.60
CA THR A 211 -39.47 -47.28 8.18
C THR A 211 -40.70 -46.52 7.69
N ASP A 212 -40.54 -45.63 6.69
CA ASP A 212 -41.50 -45.51 5.58
C ASP A 212 -40.96 -44.64 4.41
N PRO A 213 -40.87 -45.14 3.16
CA PRO A 213 -40.24 -44.39 2.05
C PRO A 213 -41.20 -43.55 1.18
N ASN A 214 -42.51 -43.50 1.48
CA ASN A 214 -43.54 -43.12 0.48
C ASN A 214 -44.17 -41.71 0.59
N HIS A 215 -43.73 -40.82 1.49
CA HIS A 215 -44.27 -39.45 1.56
C HIS A 215 -43.22 -38.36 1.83
N ALA A 216 -42.59 -37.84 0.77
CA ALA A 216 -41.80 -36.60 0.83
C ALA A 216 -41.67 -35.91 -0.55
N SER A 217 -42.76 -35.33 -1.07
CA SER A 217 -42.70 -34.34 -2.17
C SER A 217 -43.02 -32.92 -1.71
N THR A 218 -42.78 -32.63 -0.43
CA THR A 218 -42.81 -31.28 0.13
C THR A 218 -41.72 -30.45 -0.56
N LYS A 219 -42.13 -29.45 -1.36
CA LYS A 219 -41.21 -28.47 -1.94
C LYS A 219 -40.56 -27.68 -0.80
N ALA A 220 -39.41 -28.14 -0.32
CA ALA A 220 -38.64 -27.46 0.70
C ALA A 220 -38.39 -26.01 0.27
N SER A 221 -38.76 -25.06 1.13
CA SER A 221 -38.50 -23.64 0.89
C SER A 221 -36.99 -23.44 0.78
N LEU A 222 -36.53 -23.19 -0.45
CA LEU A 222 -35.13 -23.13 -0.81
C LEU A 222 -34.48 -21.93 -0.10
N VAL A 223 -33.64 -22.21 0.89
CA VAL A 223 -32.85 -21.19 1.57
C VAL A 223 -31.91 -20.56 0.55
N ARG A 224 -31.80 -19.23 0.59
CA ARG A 224 -30.86 -18.49 -0.25
C ARG A 224 -30.15 -17.44 0.57
N PHE A 225 -28.91 -17.13 0.22
CA PHE A 225 -28.26 -15.93 0.73
C PHE A 225 -28.91 -14.69 0.12
N THR A 226 -29.20 -13.69 0.96
CA THR A 226 -29.89 -12.44 0.59
C THR A 226 -28.99 -11.22 0.76
N SER A 227 -27.97 -11.30 1.62
CA SER A 227 -27.05 -10.20 1.90
C SER A 227 -25.65 -10.75 2.17
N LEU A 228 -24.64 -10.03 1.70
CA LEU A 228 -23.23 -10.25 1.98
C LEU A 228 -22.63 -8.88 2.32
N ALA A 229 -22.09 -8.74 3.53
CA ALA A 229 -21.50 -7.50 4.01
C ALA A 229 -20.05 -7.74 4.43
N CYS A 230 -19.19 -6.73 4.22
CA CYS A 230 -17.82 -6.77 4.69
C CYS A 230 -17.33 -5.38 5.14
N HIS A 231 -16.51 -5.37 6.18
CA HIS A 231 -15.81 -4.17 6.66
C HIS A 231 -14.43 -4.58 7.19
N LYS A 232 -13.37 -4.05 6.58
CA LYS A 232 -11.96 -4.42 6.86
C LYS A 232 -11.77 -5.96 6.88
N SER A 233 -11.68 -6.55 8.07
CA SER A 233 -11.51 -7.98 8.38
C SER A 233 -12.80 -8.76 8.62
N MET A 234 -13.91 -8.08 8.94
CA MET A 234 -15.21 -8.71 9.17
C MET A 234 -15.91 -9.00 7.85
N VAL A 235 -16.41 -10.23 7.69
CA VAL A 235 -17.27 -10.65 6.56
C VAL A 235 -18.42 -11.48 7.09
N VAL A 236 -19.65 -11.11 6.75
CA VAL A 236 -20.86 -11.77 7.26
C VAL A 236 -21.89 -11.93 6.13
N ALA A 237 -22.53 -13.10 6.05
CA ALA A 237 -23.57 -13.40 5.07
C ALA A 237 -24.88 -13.78 5.76
N ALA A 238 -26.02 -13.36 5.19
CA ALA A 238 -27.37 -13.60 5.73
C ALA A 238 -28.23 -14.43 4.77
N THR A 239 -29.10 -15.27 5.32
CA THR A 239 -30.08 -16.05 4.56
C THR A 239 -31.48 -15.44 4.56
N SER A 240 -32.32 -15.89 3.62
CA SER A 240 -33.75 -15.63 3.56
C SER A 240 -34.55 -16.19 4.76
N ARG A 241 -33.91 -16.92 5.69
CA ARG A 241 -34.51 -17.37 6.95
C ARG A 241 -34.11 -16.53 8.16
N GLY A 242 -33.13 -15.64 8.02
CA GLY A 242 -32.56 -14.89 9.16
C GLY A 242 -31.29 -15.49 9.76
N ASP A 243 -30.78 -16.62 9.25
CA ASP A 243 -29.49 -17.14 9.67
C ASP A 243 -28.36 -16.18 9.25
N ALA A 244 -27.42 -15.93 10.15
CA ALA A 244 -26.17 -15.22 9.86
C ALA A 244 -24.98 -16.19 9.89
N TYR A 245 -24.02 -15.97 8.99
CA TYR A 245 -22.79 -16.75 8.88
C TYR A 245 -21.58 -15.80 8.93
N TRP A 246 -20.70 -16.05 9.88
CA TRP A 246 -19.42 -15.36 10.02
C TRP A 246 -18.37 -16.02 9.13
N ILE A 247 -17.56 -15.22 8.44
CA ILE A 247 -16.53 -15.67 7.50
C ILE A 247 -15.19 -15.06 7.91
N THR A 248 -14.25 -15.90 8.33
CA THR A 248 -12.87 -15.48 8.67
C THR A 248 -11.90 -15.89 7.56
N HIS A 249 -11.03 -14.96 7.14
CA HIS A 249 -9.86 -15.28 6.31
C HIS A 249 -8.71 -15.78 7.19
N ILE A 250 -8.26 -17.02 6.96
CA ILE A 250 -7.09 -17.61 7.60
C ILE A 250 -5.89 -17.46 6.66
N ALA A 251 -4.79 -16.89 7.16
CA ALA A 251 -3.60 -16.63 6.36
C ALA A 251 -2.73 -17.88 6.10
N VAL A 252 -2.70 -18.83 7.04
CA VAL A 252 -1.87 -20.05 6.97
C VAL A 252 -2.63 -21.27 7.51
N PRO A 253 -2.95 -22.28 6.67
CA PRO A 253 -2.97 -22.22 5.21
C PRO A 253 -4.01 -21.20 4.72
N VAL A 254 -3.81 -20.64 3.52
CA VAL A 254 -4.73 -19.67 2.91
C VAL A 254 -6.11 -20.30 2.73
N GLY A 255 -7.08 -19.86 3.55
CA GLY A 255 -8.38 -20.51 3.65
C GLY A 255 -9.48 -19.59 4.15
N LEU A 256 -10.72 -20.02 3.95
CA LEU A 256 -11.91 -19.38 4.50
C LEU A 256 -12.52 -20.31 5.55
N HIS A 257 -12.56 -19.85 6.80
CA HIS A 257 -13.38 -20.49 7.82
C HIS A 257 -14.77 -19.86 7.81
N VAL A 258 -15.81 -20.69 7.76
CA VAL A 258 -17.20 -20.23 7.83
C VAL A 258 -17.85 -20.87 9.03
N GLN A 259 -18.41 -20.03 9.89
CA GLN A 259 -19.09 -20.43 11.11
C GLN A 259 -20.53 -19.90 11.06
N LYS A 260 -21.51 -20.73 11.43
CA LYS A 260 -22.85 -20.21 11.71
C LYS A 260 -22.78 -19.35 12.98
N VAL A 261 -23.41 -18.17 12.95
CA VAL A 261 -23.48 -17.31 14.13
C VAL A 261 -24.51 -17.92 15.08
N GLU A 262 -24.02 -18.43 16.21
CA GLU A 262 -24.81 -19.10 17.24
C GLU A 262 -24.56 -18.41 18.58
N ALA A 263 -25.62 -18.31 19.39
CA ALA A 263 -25.55 -17.73 20.73
C ALA A 263 -25.28 -18.83 21.77
N PRO A 264 -24.55 -18.55 22.86
CA PRO A 264 -24.27 -19.55 23.89
C PRO A 264 -25.56 -20.10 24.54
N ASP A 265 -25.70 -21.43 24.56
CA ASP A 265 -26.93 -22.23 24.81
C ASP A 265 -27.67 -22.05 26.15
N LYS A 266 -27.32 -21.06 26.98
CA LYS A 266 -27.84 -20.91 28.35
C LYS A 266 -29.18 -20.17 28.48
N SER A 267 -29.84 -19.81 27.38
CA SER A 267 -31.21 -19.27 27.43
C SER A 267 -32.07 -19.71 26.24
N GLY A 268 -32.84 -20.80 26.43
CA GLY A 268 -33.79 -21.35 25.43
C GLY A 268 -34.98 -20.44 25.06
N PHE A 269 -34.90 -19.15 25.39
CA PHE A 269 -35.82 -18.08 25.02
C PHE A 269 -35.32 -17.29 23.81
N LEU A 270 -34.02 -16.96 23.75
CA LEU A 270 -33.45 -16.12 22.68
C LEU A 270 -33.25 -16.88 21.36
N SER A 271 -32.92 -18.17 21.41
CA SER A 271 -32.82 -19.03 20.22
C SER A 271 -34.15 -19.15 19.45
N ARG A 272 -35.30 -18.92 20.10
CA ARG A 272 -36.63 -18.94 19.46
C ARG A 272 -36.90 -17.74 18.56
N LEU A 273 -36.38 -16.55 18.91
CA LEU A 273 -36.56 -15.31 18.13
C LEU A 273 -35.77 -15.29 16.82
N ILE A 274 -34.65 -16.02 16.77
CA ILE A 274 -33.74 -16.05 15.61
C ILE A 274 -34.01 -17.29 14.73
N PHE A 275 -34.22 -18.48 15.32
CA PHE A 275 -34.27 -19.75 14.57
C PHE A 275 -35.67 -20.31 14.29
N GLY A 276 -36.75 -19.64 14.73
CA GLY A 276 -38.11 -19.90 14.23
C GLY A 276 -38.59 -21.35 14.36
N SER A 277 -38.44 -21.98 15.53
CA SER A 277 -39.01 -23.31 15.79
C SER A 277 -40.37 -23.20 16.46
N SER A 278 -41.42 -23.65 15.76
CA SER A 278 -42.79 -23.74 16.30
C SER A 278 -42.91 -24.93 17.26
N SER A 279 -43.10 -24.66 18.56
CA SER A 279 -43.68 -25.66 19.48
C SER A 279 -44.40 -25.01 20.65
N ASN A 280 -45.62 -25.49 20.89
CA ASN A 280 -46.51 -25.24 22.02
C ASN A 280 -47.02 -23.80 22.27
N SER A 281 -48.10 -23.45 21.57
CA SER A 281 -49.29 -22.95 22.26
C SER A 281 -50.44 -23.97 22.12
N ASN A 282 -51.09 -24.32 23.22
CA ASN A 282 -52.29 -25.14 23.20
C ASN A 282 -53.49 -24.29 22.73
N SER A 283 -53.76 -24.27 21.43
CA SER A 283 -55.04 -23.81 20.89
C SER A 283 -55.50 -24.73 19.76
N SER A 284 -56.60 -25.43 19.99
CA SER A 284 -57.25 -26.29 19.01
C SER A 284 -57.88 -25.47 17.87
N GLY A 285 -57.52 -25.77 16.62
CA GLY A 285 -58.23 -25.20 15.46
C GLY A 285 -57.45 -25.24 14.15
N ASN A 286 -57.60 -26.35 13.42
CA ASN A 286 -57.29 -26.58 11.99
C ASN A 286 -55.91 -26.17 11.42
N ASP A 287 -55.26 -27.16 10.81
CA ASP A 287 -54.13 -27.00 9.90
C ASP A 287 -54.46 -26.03 8.75
N ASP A 288 -53.84 -24.86 8.75
CA ASP A 288 -53.75 -23.97 7.60
C ASP A 288 -52.39 -23.25 7.54
N LEU A 289 -51.31 -24.00 7.83
CA LEU A 289 -49.93 -23.59 7.49
C LEU A 289 -49.68 -23.74 5.99
N ALA A 290 -50.47 -22.99 5.22
CA ALA A 290 -50.42 -22.94 3.78
C ALA A 290 -49.07 -22.41 3.29
N LEU A 291 -48.47 -23.17 2.37
CA LEU A 291 -47.50 -22.77 1.33
C LEU A 291 -47.16 -21.26 1.31
N LEU A 292 -46.12 -20.86 2.04
CA LEU A 292 -45.58 -19.50 1.96
C LEU A 292 -45.23 -19.16 0.50
N SER A 293 -45.86 -18.11 -0.04
CA SER A 293 -45.59 -17.66 -1.40
C SER A 293 -44.14 -17.17 -1.54
N PRO A 294 -43.56 -17.17 -2.75
CA PRO A 294 -42.23 -16.60 -2.98
C PRO A 294 -42.07 -15.16 -2.48
N GLU A 295 -43.14 -14.36 -2.50
CA GLU A 295 -43.16 -12.99 -1.98
C GLU A 295 -42.98 -12.94 -0.46
N MET A 296 -43.56 -13.88 0.30
CA MET A 296 -43.37 -13.94 1.76
C MET A 296 -41.96 -14.42 2.15
N ALA A 297 -41.29 -15.17 1.28
CA ALA A 297 -39.88 -15.54 1.47
C ALA A 297 -38.94 -14.34 1.19
N GLU A 298 -39.27 -13.48 0.22
CA GLU A 298 -38.55 -12.21 0.01
C GLU A 298 -38.80 -11.18 1.13
N ALA A 299 -40.00 -11.15 1.71
CA ALA A 299 -40.31 -10.27 2.85
C ALA A 299 -39.50 -10.62 4.11
N ALA A 300 -39.11 -11.89 4.27
CA ALA A 300 -38.29 -12.37 5.39
C ALA A 300 -36.77 -12.18 5.21
N ALA A 301 -36.33 -11.65 4.05
CA ALA A 301 -34.92 -11.51 3.71
C ALA A 301 -34.16 -10.67 4.74
N ALA A 302 -33.11 -11.24 5.34
CA ALA A 302 -32.27 -10.52 6.27
C ALA A 302 -31.20 -9.67 5.54
N THR A 303 -30.96 -8.47 6.08
CA THR A 303 -29.89 -7.55 5.69
C THR A 303 -28.89 -7.45 6.84
N ILE A 304 -27.59 -7.51 6.55
CA ILE A 304 -26.52 -7.32 7.55
C ILE A 304 -25.80 -5.99 7.30
N LEU A 305 -25.54 -5.26 8.37
CA LEU A 305 -24.78 -4.01 8.36
C LEU A 305 -23.59 -4.11 9.33
N PRO A 306 -22.35 -3.82 8.89
CA PRO A 306 -21.18 -3.83 9.77
C PRO A 306 -21.13 -2.57 10.64
N LEU A 307 -20.56 -2.67 11.84
CA LEU A 307 -20.30 -1.54 12.74
C LEU A 307 -18.79 -1.19 12.81
N ALA A 308 -18.44 -0.16 13.59
CA ALA A 308 -17.08 0.42 13.64
C ALA A 308 -16.01 -0.54 14.18
N GLU A 309 -16.40 -1.26 15.23
CA GLU A 309 -15.59 -2.29 15.88
C GLU A 309 -15.63 -3.53 14.98
N ASP A 310 -14.45 -4.06 14.64
CA ASP A 310 -14.30 -5.24 13.77
C ASP A 310 -14.98 -6.52 14.35
N SER A 311 -15.54 -6.44 15.55
CA SER A 311 -16.26 -7.45 16.32
C SER A 311 -17.79 -7.28 16.34
N GLU A 312 -18.39 -6.23 15.77
CA GLU A 312 -19.82 -5.93 15.90
C GLU A 312 -20.58 -5.76 14.56
N PHE A 313 -21.79 -6.30 14.46
CA PHE A 313 -22.68 -6.09 13.32
C PHE A 313 -24.17 -6.06 13.72
N LEU A 314 -25.01 -5.47 12.85
CA LEU A 314 -26.47 -5.51 12.96
C LEU A 314 -27.04 -6.51 11.95
N ALA A 315 -27.95 -7.36 12.39
CA ALA A 315 -28.82 -8.14 11.52
C ALA A 315 -30.25 -7.57 11.58
N LEU A 316 -30.84 -7.29 10.42
CA LEU A 316 -32.18 -6.74 10.27
C LEU A 316 -33.05 -7.72 9.49
N SER A 317 -34.19 -8.11 10.06
CA SER A 317 -35.23 -8.87 9.37
C SER A 317 -36.60 -8.35 9.77
N VAL A 318 -37.57 -8.35 8.83
CA VAL A 318 -38.97 -8.04 9.14
C VAL A 318 -39.54 -9.00 10.19
N ARG A 319 -39.07 -10.25 10.25
CA ARG A 319 -39.57 -11.27 11.19
C ARG A 319 -38.85 -11.29 12.54
N SER A 320 -37.53 -11.09 12.55
CA SER A 320 -36.69 -11.19 13.75
C SER A 320 -36.33 -9.84 14.38
N GLY A 321 -36.78 -8.73 13.78
CA GLY A 321 -36.46 -7.38 14.21
C GLY A 321 -35.03 -6.97 13.90
N VAL A 322 -34.49 -6.06 14.71
CA VAL A 322 -33.10 -5.61 14.66
C VAL A 322 -32.35 -6.25 15.82
N VAL A 323 -31.28 -7.00 15.52
CA VAL A 323 -30.42 -7.66 16.50
C VAL A 323 -28.99 -7.17 16.31
N LYS A 324 -28.39 -6.61 17.37
CA LYS A 324 -26.97 -6.29 17.43
C LYS A 324 -26.22 -7.53 17.89
N TRP A 325 -25.18 -7.93 17.15
CA TRP A 325 -24.30 -9.05 17.50
C TRP A 325 -22.92 -8.51 17.85
N LYS A 326 -22.34 -8.98 18.97
CA LYS A 326 -20.97 -8.65 19.40
C LYS A 326 -20.15 -9.94 19.60
N SER A 327 -18.99 -10.02 18.95
CA SER A 327 -18.00 -11.09 19.21
C SER A 327 -17.38 -10.90 20.60
N GLU A 328 -17.36 -11.96 21.40
CA GLU A 328 -16.80 -11.97 22.76
C GLU A 328 -15.27 -12.10 22.79
N GLN A 329 -14.64 -12.43 21.65
CA GLN A 329 -13.18 -12.55 21.51
C GLN A 329 -12.64 -11.79 20.29
N PRO A 330 -11.38 -11.30 20.34
CA PRO A 330 -10.73 -10.66 19.21
C PRO A 330 -10.38 -11.66 18.09
N ILE A 331 -10.52 -11.20 16.84
CA ILE A 331 -10.60 -11.99 15.59
C ILE A 331 -9.26 -12.66 15.16
N ALA A 332 -8.25 -12.67 16.02
CA ALA A 332 -6.85 -12.94 15.65
C ALA A 332 -6.47 -14.43 15.49
N SER A 333 -7.39 -15.38 15.69
CA SER A 333 -7.11 -16.82 15.54
C SER A 333 -8.30 -17.58 14.95
N GLY A 334 -8.03 -18.63 14.18
CA GLY A 334 -9.03 -19.46 13.49
C GLY A 334 -9.84 -20.39 14.41
N HIS A 335 -10.24 -19.90 15.58
CA HIS A 335 -11.08 -20.60 16.54
C HIS A 335 -12.55 -20.18 16.41
N GLN A 336 -13.45 -20.96 17.00
CA GLN A 336 -14.88 -20.69 17.04
C GLN A 336 -15.14 -19.37 17.79
N ALA A 337 -15.66 -18.36 17.09
CA ALA A 337 -16.03 -17.08 17.67
C ALA A 337 -17.40 -17.20 18.35
N PHE A 338 -17.48 -16.79 19.61
CA PHE A 338 -18.75 -16.72 20.34
C PHE A 338 -19.36 -15.33 20.16
N PHE A 339 -20.65 -15.27 19.84
CA PHE A 339 -21.38 -14.02 19.63
C PHE A 339 -22.49 -13.87 20.66
N SER A 340 -22.56 -12.70 21.28
CA SER A 340 -23.69 -12.29 22.12
C SER A 340 -24.71 -11.51 21.26
N PRO A 341 -25.96 -11.99 21.14
CA PRO A 341 -27.05 -11.22 20.55
C PRO A 341 -27.70 -10.29 21.57
N THR A 342 -27.76 -9.01 21.23
CA THR A 342 -28.55 -7.99 21.92
C THR A 342 -29.75 -7.63 21.02
N PRO A 343 -30.98 -8.08 21.34
CA PRO A 343 -32.16 -7.68 20.59
C PRO A 343 -32.45 -6.20 20.82
N MET A 344 -32.53 -5.41 19.75
CA MET A 344 -32.80 -3.97 19.81
C MET A 344 -34.31 -3.65 19.73
N GLY A 345 -35.14 -4.62 19.35
CA GLY A 345 -36.59 -4.49 19.09
C GLY A 345 -36.96 -4.71 17.61
N THR A 346 -38.24 -4.92 17.32
CA THR A 346 -38.74 -4.91 15.93
C THR A 346 -39.08 -3.50 15.46
N LEU A 347 -39.03 -3.27 14.14
CA LEU A 347 -39.42 -1.97 13.57
C LEU A 347 -40.89 -1.63 13.88
N ASP A 348 -41.79 -2.61 13.85
CA ASP A 348 -43.22 -2.40 14.11
C ASP A 348 -43.50 -2.04 15.58
N GLU A 349 -42.83 -2.68 16.55
CA GLU A 349 -42.92 -2.30 17.98
C GLU A 349 -42.42 -0.86 18.19
N CYS A 350 -41.26 -0.51 17.63
CA CYS A 350 -40.70 0.82 17.75
C CYS A 350 -41.58 1.90 17.07
N LEU A 351 -42.25 1.58 15.96
CA LEU A 351 -43.20 2.47 15.28
C LEU A 351 -44.47 2.70 16.11
N ALA A 352 -44.99 1.65 16.72
CA ALA A 352 -46.18 1.72 17.58
C ALA A 352 -45.93 2.61 18.82
N GLU A 353 -44.71 2.60 19.36
CA GLU A 353 -44.31 3.46 20.48
C GLU A 353 -44.01 4.90 20.06
N SER A 354 -43.28 5.13 18.96
CA SER A 354 -42.92 6.49 18.51
C SER A 354 -44.10 7.26 17.94
N SER A 355 -45.13 6.56 17.44
CA SER A 355 -46.30 7.18 16.80
C SER A 355 -47.60 6.44 17.15
N PRO A 356 -48.12 6.58 18.39
CA PRO A 356 -49.38 5.96 18.80
C PRO A 356 -50.55 6.46 17.94
N GLY A 357 -50.93 5.67 16.93
CA GLY A 357 -51.87 6.05 15.87
C GLY A 357 -51.37 5.79 14.44
N SER A 358 -50.13 5.33 14.25
CA SER A 358 -49.61 4.89 12.95
C SER A 358 -50.33 3.61 12.48
N ASN A 359 -51.35 3.78 11.65
CA ASN A 359 -52.16 2.68 11.08
C ASN A 359 -51.41 1.90 9.98
N TRP A 360 -50.13 1.58 10.11
CA TRP A 360 -49.35 0.85 9.11
C TRP A 360 -48.27 -0.06 9.73
N ALA A 361 -47.92 -1.13 9.02
CA ALA A 361 -46.89 -2.11 9.43
C ALA A 361 -45.85 -2.34 8.33
N VAL A 362 -44.63 -2.73 8.68
CA VAL A 362 -43.53 -2.99 7.76
C VAL A 362 -43.76 -4.28 6.96
N GLN A 363 -43.84 -4.15 5.64
CA GLN A 363 -44.00 -5.29 4.73
C GLN A 363 -42.64 -5.82 4.23
N LYS A 364 -41.70 -4.92 3.89
CA LYS A 364 -40.39 -5.28 3.33
C LYS A 364 -39.36 -4.17 3.59
N ILE A 365 -38.15 -4.55 4.01
CA ILE A 365 -36.98 -3.65 4.03
C ILE A 365 -36.41 -3.62 2.61
N LEU A 366 -36.28 -2.43 2.01
CA LEU A 366 -35.77 -2.25 0.64
C LEU A 366 -34.29 -1.86 0.61
N GLY A 367 -33.81 -1.19 1.66
CA GLY A 367 -32.40 -0.86 1.86
C GLY A 367 -32.18 -0.33 3.27
N ALA A 368 -30.99 -0.58 3.83
CA ALA A 368 -30.62 -0.14 5.16
C ALA A 368 -29.14 0.25 5.21
N ALA A 369 -28.78 1.23 6.05
CA ALA A 369 -27.42 1.69 6.27
C ALA A 369 -27.27 2.28 7.68
N VAL A 370 -26.08 2.17 8.27
CA VAL A 370 -25.76 2.77 9.57
C VAL A 370 -24.91 4.02 9.35
N SER A 371 -25.20 5.12 10.05
CA SER A 371 -24.45 6.38 10.00
C SER A 371 -22.95 6.20 10.28
N VAL A 372 -22.12 7.14 9.82
CA VAL A 372 -20.65 7.08 9.92
C VAL A 372 -20.15 7.06 11.37
N ASP A 373 -20.94 7.60 12.30
CA ASP A 373 -20.70 7.62 13.75
C ASP A 373 -21.35 6.42 14.49
N PHE A 374 -22.04 5.55 13.76
CA PHE A 374 -22.73 4.35 14.25
C PHE A 374 -23.87 4.59 15.26
N ARG A 375 -24.36 5.84 15.36
CA ARG A 375 -25.46 6.21 16.27
C ARG A 375 -26.86 6.04 15.66
N PHE A 376 -26.98 6.07 14.34
CA PHE A 376 -28.26 6.08 13.64
C PHE A 376 -28.35 4.97 12.59
N LEU A 377 -29.49 4.30 12.57
CA LEU A 377 -29.90 3.37 11.53
C LEU A 377 -30.86 4.09 10.58
N HIS A 378 -30.52 4.10 9.29
CA HIS A 378 -31.36 4.61 8.21
C HIS A 378 -31.91 3.43 7.41
N CYS A 379 -33.23 3.36 7.26
CA CYS A 379 -33.91 2.30 6.50
C CYS A 379 -34.92 2.89 5.52
N ILE A 380 -34.93 2.39 4.28
CA ILE A 380 -36.04 2.59 3.35
C ILE A 380 -36.89 1.33 3.38
N VAL A 381 -38.14 1.45 3.82
CA VAL A 381 -39.08 0.34 3.97
C VAL A 381 -40.33 0.55 3.14
N ARG A 382 -40.91 -0.57 2.69
CA ARG A 382 -42.30 -0.62 2.21
C ARG A 382 -43.19 -0.97 3.40
N GLY A 383 -44.10 -0.07 3.74
CA GLY A 383 -45.14 -0.26 4.74
C GLY A 383 -46.49 -0.52 4.08
N LYS A 384 -47.41 -1.18 4.79
CA LYS A 384 -48.81 -1.38 4.37
C LYS A 384 -49.75 -0.80 5.41
N LEU A 385 -50.68 0.05 4.97
CA LEU A 385 -51.71 0.65 5.84
C LEU A 385 -52.76 -0.38 6.26
N SER A 386 -52.97 -0.55 7.56
CA SER A 386 -53.89 -1.50 8.17
C SER A 386 -55.36 -1.22 7.84
N GLY A 387 -55.71 0.05 7.56
CA GLY A 387 -57.09 0.47 7.25
C GLY A 387 -57.46 0.47 5.76
N SER A 388 -56.52 0.79 4.87
CA SER A 388 -56.76 0.88 3.41
C SER A 388 -56.15 -0.27 2.61
N GLY A 389 -55.22 -1.03 3.19
CA GLY A 389 -54.42 -2.02 2.48
C GLY A 389 -53.37 -1.43 1.54
N GLU A 390 -53.25 -0.11 1.46
CA GLU A 390 -52.37 0.62 0.56
C GLU A 390 -50.89 0.46 0.97
N SER A 391 -50.04 0.07 0.01
CA SER A 391 -48.58 0.09 0.16
C SER A 391 -48.06 1.53 0.14
N ARG A 392 -47.08 1.89 0.99
CA ARG A 392 -46.37 3.19 1.02
C ARG A 392 -44.88 3.01 1.28
N LEU A 393 -44.06 3.98 0.89
CA LEU A 393 -42.62 4.00 1.19
C LEU A 393 -42.30 4.96 2.33
N TYR A 394 -41.47 4.52 3.26
CA TYR A 394 -41.02 5.32 4.39
C TYR A 394 -39.50 5.29 4.50
N TRP A 395 -38.90 6.47 4.73
CA TRP A 395 -37.53 6.59 5.21
C TRP A 395 -37.60 6.68 6.74
N ILE A 396 -37.11 5.64 7.41
CA ILE A 396 -36.99 5.56 8.86
C ILE A 396 -35.59 5.99 9.28
N VAL A 397 -35.52 6.84 10.31
CA VAL A 397 -34.30 7.15 11.07
C VAL A 397 -34.52 6.69 12.50
N ALA A 398 -33.68 5.76 12.96
CA ALA A 398 -33.76 5.20 14.30
C ALA A 398 -32.42 5.38 15.04
N ARG A 399 -32.48 5.78 16.32
CA ARG A 399 -31.31 5.85 17.21
C ARG A 399 -31.01 4.44 17.72
N LEU A 400 -29.73 4.08 17.73
CA LEU A 400 -29.23 2.83 18.30
C LEU A 400 -28.75 3.12 19.73
N GLY A 401 -29.48 2.65 20.75
CA GLY A 401 -29.07 2.81 22.14
C GLY A 401 -27.81 1.99 22.47
N GLY A 402 -26.76 2.62 22.98
CA GLY A 402 -25.61 1.91 23.57
C GLY A 402 -24.22 2.56 23.53
N ASN A 403 -23.96 3.56 22.68
CA ASN A 403 -22.58 4.05 22.43
C ASN A 403 -22.22 5.43 23.04
N GLY A 404 -22.95 5.87 24.08
CA GLY A 404 -22.58 7.09 24.82
C GLY A 404 -21.41 6.85 25.77
N LYS A 405 -20.28 7.56 25.60
CA LYS A 405 -19.16 7.60 26.57
C LYS A 405 -19.50 8.43 27.84
N SER A 406 -20.75 8.40 28.30
CA SER A 406 -21.20 9.09 29.51
C SER A 406 -20.94 8.22 30.74
N ASN A 407 -20.00 8.65 31.58
CA ASN A 407 -19.50 7.90 32.73
C ASN A 407 -20.46 7.90 33.95
N SER A 408 -21.77 7.91 33.72
CA SER A 408 -22.82 8.00 34.75
C SER A 408 -23.41 6.64 35.12
N ASN A 409 -23.64 6.47 36.42
CA ASN A 409 -23.97 5.19 37.05
C ASN A 409 -25.36 4.63 36.70
N ILE A 410 -25.35 3.34 36.31
CA ILE A 410 -26.19 2.26 36.88
C ILE A 410 -27.67 2.15 36.42
N ASN A 411 -27.95 0.95 35.85
CA ASN A 411 -29.21 0.19 35.77
C ASN A 411 -30.18 0.31 34.56
N SER A 412 -30.08 -0.73 33.72
CA SER A 412 -31.20 -1.60 33.29
C SER A 412 -32.18 -1.20 32.18
N GLU A 413 -31.94 -0.14 31.41
CA GLU A 413 -32.54 -0.04 30.08
C GLU A 413 -31.59 -0.61 29.02
N GLY A 414 -31.84 -1.86 28.65
CA GLY A 414 -31.06 -2.56 27.63
C GLY A 414 -31.14 -1.85 26.28
N GLY A 415 -30.09 -2.00 25.45
CA GLY A 415 -29.92 -1.28 24.19
C GLY A 415 -31.12 -1.41 23.25
N ARG A 416 -32.07 -0.48 23.36
CA ARG A 416 -33.28 -0.45 22.56
C ARG A 416 -33.10 0.50 21.38
N MET A 417 -33.65 0.13 20.24
CA MET A 417 -33.78 1.01 19.10
C MET A 417 -34.98 1.94 19.32
N THR A 418 -34.79 3.25 19.16
CA THR A 418 -35.89 4.22 19.18
C THR A 418 -36.03 4.87 17.82
N ILE A 419 -37.22 4.82 17.22
CA ILE A 419 -37.47 5.51 15.96
C ILE A 419 -37.65 6.99 16.25
N LEU A 420 -36.74 7.82 15.73
CA LEU A 420 -36.81 9.27 15.85
C LEU A 420 -37.72 9.87 14.78
N ARG A 421 -37.69 9.30 13.57
CA ARG A 421 -38.45 9.83 12.43
C ARG A 421 -38.86 8.73 11.46
N SER A 422 -40.08 8.80 10.97
CA SER A 422 -40.57 8.00 9.83
C SER A 422 -41.18 8.94 8.79
N GLN A 423 -40.44 9.25 7.72
CA GLN A 423 -40.89 10.18 6.69
C GLN A 423 -41.47 9.44 5.49
N TRP A 424 -42.74 9.72 5.16
CA TRP A 424 -43.41 9.16 3.98
C TRP A 424 -42.85 9.79 2.69
N LEU A 425 -42.42 8.95 1.75
CA LEU A 425 -41.96 9.37 0.43
C LEU A 425 -43.14 9.48 -0.53
N SER A 426 -43.91 10.56 -0.40
CA SER A 426 -45.18 10.81 -1.13
C SER A 426 -45.04 10.87 -2.66
N ARG A 427 -43.83 11.12 -3.17
CA ARG A 427 -43.49 11.14 -4.60
C ARG A 427 -43.77 9.82 -5.33
N PHE A 428 -43.72 8.69 -4.61
CA PHE A 428 -43.85 7.36 -5.21
C PHE A 428 -45.29 6.82 -5.10
N ALA A 429 -46.12 7.13 -6.09
CA ALA A 429 -47.52 6.67 -6.15
C ALA A 429 -47.69 5.14 -6.32
N LEU A 430 -46.65 4.42 -6.79
CA LEU A 430 -46.65 2.96 -6.93
C LEU A 430 -45.44 2.32 -6.21
N PRO A 431 -45.44 2.26 -4.87
CA PRO A 431 -44.36 1.70 -4.04
C PRO A 431 -43.90 0.29 -4.44
N ASP A 432 -44.81 -0.51 -4.99
CA ASP A 432 -44.52 -1.87 -5.41
C ASP A 432 -43.54 -1.97 -6.59
N GLN A 433 -43.46 -0.92 -7.40
CA GLN A 433 -42.58 -0.80 -8.56
C GLN A 433 -41.21 -0.18 -8.24
N VAL A 434 -41.03 0.36 -7.03
CA VAL A 434 -39.83 1.09 -6.65
C VAL A 434 -38.70 0.15 -6.23
N ARG A 435 -37.49 0.44 -6.71
CA ARG A 435 -36.26 -0.27 -6.34
C ARG A 435 -35.24 0.67 -5.73
N VAL A 436 -34.75 0.35 -4.53
CA VAL A 436 -33.58 1.02 -3.94
C VAL A 436 -32.33 0.41 -4.57
N LEU A 437 -31.52 1.26 -5.20
CA LEU A 437 -30.30 0.87 -5.91
C LEU A 437 -29.07 0.94 -4.98
N GLY A 438 -29.13 1.85 -4.00
CA GLY A 438 -28.15 2.00 -2.93
C GLY A 438 -28.62 3.01 -1.87
N LEU A 439 -28.04 2.89 -0.67
CA LEU A 439 -28.25 3.80 0.46
C LEU A 439 -26.90 3.94 1.18
N VAL A 440 -26.36 5.15 1.25
CA VAL A 440 -24.99 5.42 1.70
C VAL A 440 -24.94 6.64 2.63
N PRO A 441 -24.42 6.50 3.86
CA PRO A 441 -24.16 7.62 4.75
C PRO A 441 -22.78 8.24 4.45
N CYS A 442 -22.73 9.57 4.34
CA CYS A 442 -21.53 10.32 4.01
C CYS A 442 -21.04 11.16 5.19
N GLY A 443 -19.75 11.52 5.16
CA GLY A 443 -19.08 12.29 6.24
C GLY A 443 -19.40 13.79 6.21
N ASN A 444 -20.61 14.17 5.83
CA ASN A 444 -21.18 15.52 5.86
C ASN A 444 -22.57 15.49 6.54
N ASP A 445 -22.77 14.51 7.42
CA ASP A 445 -24.02 14.16 8.10
C ASP A 445 -25.24 13.97 7.18
N SER A 446 -25.00 13.80 5.87
CA SER A 446 -26.04 13.54 4.89
C SER A 446 -26.07 12.06 4.52
N VAL A 447 -27.27 11.50 4.34
CA VAL A 447 -27.45 10.13 3.87
C VAL A 447 -28.07 10.17 2.48
N TYR A 448 -27.36 9.62 1.50
CA TYR A 448 -27.75 9.61 0.11
C TYR A 448 -28.43 8.28 -0.24
N ALA A 449 -29.54 8.34 -0.97
CA ALA A 449 -30.26 7.19 -1.49
C ALA A 449 -30.45 7.30 -3.00
N ALA A 450 -30.33 6.18 -3.70
CA ALA A 450 -30.56 6.07 -5.13
C ALA A 450 -31.76 5.16 -5.39
N VAL A 451 -32.75 5.64 -6.13
CA VAL A 451 -34.03 4.94 -6.30
C VAL A 451 -34.46 4.98 -7.77
N SER A 452 -34.78 3.81 -8.35
CA SER A 452 -35.36 3.67 -9.69
C SER A 452 -36.86 3.33 -9.60
N THR A 453 -37.60 3.79 -10.59
CA THR A 453 -39.06 3.64 -10.75
C THR A 453 -39.39 2.74 -11.96
N ALA A 454 -40.65 2.34 -12.14
CA ALA A 454 -41.05 1.51 -13.30
C ALA A 454 -40.76 2.13 -14.67
N ASN A 455 -40.59 3.45 -14.75
CA ASN A 455 -40.29 4.17 -15.98
C ASN A 455 -38.77 4.36 -16.20
N GLU A 456 -37.92 3.64 -15.45
CA GLU A 456 -36.44 3.73 -15.50
C GLU A 456 -35.92 5.16 -15.17
N ALA A 457 -36.76 6.00 -14.59
CA ALA A 457 -36.38 7.29 -14.05
C ALA A 457 -35.73 7.09 -12.67
N VAL A 458 -34.48 7.54 -12.56
CA VAL A 458 -33.67 7.48 -11.34
C VAL A 458 -33.73 8.81 -10.59
N ILE A 459 -34.03 8.70 -9.30
CA ILE A 459 -34.08 9.82 -8.36
C ILE A 459 -32.96 9.63 -7.35
N VAL A 460 -32.16 10.68 -7.15
CA VAL A 460 -31.18 10.73 -6.06
C VAL A 460 -31.77 11.59 -4.95
N MET A 461 -31.80 11.04 -3.73
CA MET A 461 -32.29 11.74 -2.54
C MET A 461 -31.15 11.91 -1.54
N ALA A 462 -31.13 13.04 -0.83
CA ALA A 462 -30.25 13.30 0.30
C ALA A 462 -31.12 13.65 1.51
N LEU A 463 -31.01 12.87 2.58
CA LEU A 463 -31.50 13.27 3.89
C LEU A 463 -30.44 14.21 4.50
N VAL A 464 -30.81 15.46 4.76
CA VAL A 464 -29.91 16.52 5.23
C VAL A 464 -30.43 17.08 6.55
N SER A 465 -29.57 17.21 7.56
CA SER A 465 -29.89 17.88 8.82
C SER A 465 -30.27 19.34 8.58
N GLY A 466 -31.47 19.74 9.00
CA GLY A 466 -31.89 21.15 8.95
C GLY A 466 -30.99 21.99 9.86
N GLY A 467 -30.24 22.92 9.26
CA GLY A 467 -29.25 23.74 9.95
C GLY A 467 -29.86 24.84 10.82
N GLY A 468 -30.47 24.45 11.93
CA GLY A 468 -30.67 25.35 13.07
C GLY A 468 -29.41 25.36 13.93
N GLU A 469 -28.64 26.45 13.88
CA GLU A 469 -27.51 26.65 14.80
C GLU A 469 -28.07 27.00 16.20
N GLY A 470 -28.11 25.99 17.08
CA GLY A 470 -28.50 26.13 18.49
C GLY A 470 -28.27 24.82 19.24
N GLU A 471 -27.60 24.88 20.40
CA GLU A 471 -27.06 23.73 21.15
C GLU A 471 -28.11 22.86 21.89
N SER A 472 -29.34 22.85 21.41
CA SER A 472 -30.39 21.97 21.92
C SER A 472 -30.30 20.60 21.23
N GLU A 473 -30.19 19.50 21.99
CA GLU A 473 -30.37 18.12 21.47
C GLU A 473 -31.82 17.85 20.96
N SER A 474 -32.64 18.87 20.80
CA SER A 474 -33.96 18.80 20.17
C SER A 474 -33.83 18.51 18.67
N GLU A 475 -34.12 17.26 18.31
CA GLU A 475 -34.41 16.73 16.97
C GLU A 475 -34.28 17.75 15.83
N SER A 476 -33.07 17.87 15.27
CA SER A 476 -32.83 18.72 14.11
C SER A 476 -33.74 18.31 12.95
N ASP A 477 -34.36 19.28 12.28
CA ASP A 477 -35.43 18.97 11.34
C ASP A 477 -34.86 18.45 10.01
N HIS A 478 -34.75 17.12 9.88
CA HIS A 478 -34.11 16.48 8.73
C HIS A 478 -34.98 16.63 7.48
N VAL A 479 -34.48 17.32 6.46
CA VAL A 479 -35.19 17.51 5.20
C VAL A 479 -34.67 16.53 4.17
N ILE A 480 -35.57 15.78 3.54
CA ILE A 480 -35.27 15.00 2.34
C ILE A 480 -35.27 15.97 1.16
N GLN A 481 -34.11 16.12 0.55
CA GLN A 481 -33.89 16.83 -0.69
C GLN A 481 -33.76 15.80 -1.81
N GLU A 482 -34.23 16.13 -3.01
CA GLU A 482 -34.28 15.18 -4.12
C GLU A 482 -33.91 15.85 -5.45
N VAL A 483 -33.36 15.05 -6.37
CA VAL A 483 -33.04 15.48 -7.73
C VAL A 483 -33.29 14.34 -8.72
N ASP A 484 -33.95 14.67 -9.83
CA ASP A 484 -34.14 13.77 -10.95
C ASP A 484 -32.89 13.71 -11.83
N LEU A 485 -32.45 12.50 -12.17
CA LEU A 485 -31.39 12.31 -13.16
C LEU A 485 -31.98 12.40 -14.58
N PRO A 486 -31.39 13.19 -15.51
CA PRO A 486 -31.90 13.32 -16.88
C PRO A 486 -31.81 11.99 -17.66
N THR A 487 -32.95 11.33 -17.82
CA THR A 487 -33.10 10.01 -18.48
C THR A 487 -32.59 9.96 -19.92
N ALA A 488 -32.54 11.10 -20.61
CA ALA A 488 -32.00 11.18 -21.98
C ALA A 488 -30.46 11.13 -22.04
N GLU A 489 -29.76 11.45 -20.94
CA GLU A 489 -28.29 11.47 -20.88
C GLU A 489 -27.71 10.41 -19.92
N ILE A 490 -28.53 9.85 -19.04
CA ILE A 490 -28.18 8.85 -18.02
C ILE A 490 -29.17 7.67 -18.12
N PRO A 491 -28.74 6.44 -18.45
CA PRO A 491 -29.56 5.25 -18.27
C PRO A 491 -29.47 4.73 -16.82
N ASP A 492 -30.36 3.80 -16.47
CA ASP A 492 -30.54 3.22 -15.12
C ASP A 492 -29.22 2.96 -14.36
N LEU A 493 -29.17 3.31 -13.07
CA LEU A 493 -28.02 2.99 -12.22
C LEU A 493 -27.97 1.50 -11.89
N LEU A 494 -26.74 0.96 -11.82
CA LEU A 494 -26.51 -0.42 -11.44
C LEU A 494 -26.76 -0.60 -9.92
N PRO A 495 -27.53 -1.62 -9.51
CA PRO A 495 -27.70 -1.96 -8.10
C PRO A 495 -26.36 -2.19 -7.41
N THR A 496 -26.28 -1.80 -6.14
CA THR A 496 -25.11 -1.97 -5.24
C THR A 496 -23.78 -1.36 -5.75
N MET A 497 -23.81 -0.58 -6.82
CA MET A 497 -22.68 0.21 -7.35
C MET A 497 -22.76 1.68 -6.90
N MET A 498 -23.02 1.87 -5.60
CA MET A 498 -23.09 3.18 -4.95
C MET A 498 -22.22 3.15 -3.69
N ASP A 499 -21.30 4.12 -3.56
CA ASP A 499 -20.38 4.24 -2.41
C ASP A 499 -20.19 5.72 -2.06
N ARG A 500 -19.64 5.99 -0.88
CA ARG A 500 -19.38 7.36 -0.39
C ARG A 500 -18.22 7.96 -1.19
N ASP A 501 -18.42 9.18 -1.70
CA ASP A 501 -17.31 9.90 -2.32
C ASP A 501 -16.49 10.64 -1.26
N THR A 502 -15.41 9.99 -0.84
CA THR A 502 -14.46 10.51 0.17
C THR A 502 -13.82 11.85 -0.19
N ILE A 503 -13.94 12.35 -1.43
CA ILE A 503 -13.38 13.65 -1.83
C ILE A 503 -14.41 14.77 -1.74
N THR A 504 -15.64 14.52 -2.17
CA THR A 504 -16.67 15.58 -2.22
C THR A 504 -17.68 15.50 -1.09
N HIS A 505 -17.62 14.46 -0.27
CA HIS A 505 -18.61 14.10 0.76
C HIS A 505 -20.03 13.88 0.18
N GLY A 506 -20.15 13.69 -1.14
CA GLY A 506 -21.35 13.22 -1.82
C GLY A 506 -21.35 11.69 -1.99
N CYS A 507 -22.14 11.19 -2.93
CA CYS A 507 -22.12 9.79 -3.34
C CYS A 507 -21.56 9.62 -4.77
N TYR A 508 -20.87 8.51 -4.98
CA TYR A 508 -20.44 8.03 -6.29
C TYR A 508 -21.32 6.85 -6.72
N MET A 509 -21.65 6.79 -8.00
CA MET A 509 -22.64 5.87 -8.59
C MET A 509 -22.17 5.40 -9.97
N VAL A 510 -22.64 4.25 -10.46
CA VAL A 510 -22.36 3.80 -11.84
C VAL A 510 -23.65 3.54 -12.61
N ALA A 511 -23.83 4.22 -13.74
CA ALA A 511 -24.89 3.98 -14.70
C ALA A 511 -24.64 2.74 -15.56
N SER A 512 -25.70 2.14 -16.09
CA SER A 512 -25.65 1.03 -17.04
C SER A 512 -24.89 1.34 -18.34
N SER A 513 -24.77 2.60 -18.76
CA SER A 513 -23.86 3.03 -19.84
C SER A 513 -22.36 2.97 -19.48
N GLY A 514 -22.02 2.63 -18.24
CA GLY A 514 -20.67 2.74 -17.70
C GLY A 514 -20.23 4.18 -17.42
N ILE A 515 -21.15 5.13 -17.52
CA ILE A 515 -20.96 6.49 -17.02
C ILE A 515 -20.96 6.42 -15.49
N GLY A 516 -19.82 6.72 -14.87
CA GLY A 516 -19.80 7.01 -13.44
C GLY A 516 -20.39 8.38 -13.20
N LEU A 517 -21.15 8.51 -12.11
CA LEU A 517 -21.82 9.74 -11.71
C LEU A 517 -21.43 10.07 -10.28
N ARG A 518 -21.21 11.36 -10.04
CA ARG A 518 -20.97 11.94 -8.73
C ARG A 518 -22.15 12.87 -8.45
N ALA A 519 -22.88 12.61 -7.37
CA ALA A 519 -23.95 13.49 -6.91
C ALA A 519 -23.59 14.04 -5.52
N ARG A 520 -23.73 15.35 -5.35
CA ARG A 520 -23.53 16.04 -4.08
C ARG A 520 -24.64 17.06 -3.88
N TYR A 521 -25.25 17.03 -2.71
CA TYR A 521 -26.08 18.13 -2.23
C TYR A 521 -25.18 19.27 -1.71
N MET A 522 -25.45 20.49 -2.15
CA MET A 522 -24.75 21.71 -1.72
C MET A 522 -25.75 22.61 -0.98
N PRO A 523 -25.74 22.64 0.36
CA PRO A 523 -26.68 23.47 1.12
C PRO A 523 -26.54 24.94 0.72
N GLN A 524 -27.67 25.61 0.50
CA GLN A 524 -27.74 26.95 -0.10
C GLN A 524 -27.01 28.05 0.72
N ASN A 525 -26.66 27.77 1.98
CA ASN A 525 -25.92 28.67 2.86
C ASN A 525 -24.41 28.79 2.52
N GLN A 526 -23.90 28.13 1.46
CA GLN A 526 -22.48 28.19 1.06
C GLN A 526 -22.19 28.94 -0.25
N GLU A 527 -23.16 29.49 -0.98
CA GLU A 527 -22.90 30.25 -2.22
C GLU A 527 -22.66 31.75 -1.99
N GLY A 528 -21.55 32.05 -1.33
CA GLY A 528 -20.85 33.33 -1.45
C GLY A 528 -19.65 33.21 -2.41
N GLN A 529 -19.84 33.61 -3.68
CA GLN A 529 -18.84 33.66 -4.77
C GLN A 529 -18.38 32.32 -5.40
N ILE A 530 -18.92 32.02 -6.58
CA ILE A 530 -18.06 31.64 -7.73
C ILE A 530 -18.06 32.82 -8.70
N GLN A 531 -16.90 33.46 -8.85
CA GLN A 531 -16.73 34.65 -9.68
C GLN A 531 -16.84 34.30 -11.17
N GLN A 532 -17.77 34.96 -11.89
CA GLN A 532 -17.48 35.39 -13.25
C GLN A 532 -16.75 36.73 -13.17
N SER A 533 -15.65 36.87 -13.91
CA SER A 533 -14.76 38.03 -13.82
C SER A 533 -15.39 39.30 -14.40
N PRO A 534 -15.21 40.45 -13.73
CA PRO A 534 -15.05 41.70 -14.45
C PRO A 534 -13.84 42.52 -13.98
N SER A 535 -12.99 42.86 -14.95
CA SER A 535 -12.16 44.09 -15.02
C SER A 535 -11.49 44.63 -13.74
N LYS A 536 -10.14 44.65 -13.77
CA LYS A 536 -9.27 45.44 -12.89
C LYS A 536 -9.84 46.85 -12.61
N ARG A 537 -10.26 47.10 -11.36
CA ARG A 537 -10.29 48.44 -10.76
C ARG A 537 -9.53 48.40 -9.45
N ILE A 538 -8.60 49.33 -9.30
CA ILE A 538 -7.83 49.56 -8.08
C ILE A 538 -8.81 50.06 -7.01
N LYS A 539 -8.87 49.38 -5.86
CA LYS A 539 -9.56 49.86 -4.65
C LYS A 539 -8.53 50.32 -3.62
N LEU A 540 -8.77 51.50 -3.05
CA LEU A 540 -8.14 51.95 -1.80
C LEU A 540 -8.85 51.27 -0.62
N GLY A 541 -8.11 50.97 0.45
CA GLY A 541 -8.52 50.01 1.49
C GLY A 541 -9.71 50.40 2.36
N ASN A 542 -10.49 49.40 2.75
CA ASN A 542 -11.61 49.47 3.69
C ASN A 542 -11.23 48.95 5.10
N ASP A 543 -10.02 48.42 5.24
CA ASP A 543 -9.56 47.55 6.33
C ASP A 543 -9.65 48.26 7.70
N LYS A 544 -9.39 49.57 7.72
CA LYS A 544 -9.50 50.41 8.92
C LYS A 544 -10.94 50.52 9.46
N ILE A 545 -11.94 50.48 8.57
CA ILE A 545 -13.37 50.53 8.94
C ILE A 545 -13.79 49.16 9.48
N LEU A 546 -13.36 48.08 8.84
CA LEU A 546 -13.56 46.71 9.31
C LEU A 546 -12.95 46.47 10.69
N ALA A 547 -11.68 46.89 10.89
CA ALA A 547 -11.02 46.83 12.19
C ALA A 547 -11.76 47.66 13.25
N GLN A 548 -12.27 48.85 12.92
CA GLN A 548 -13.07 49.65 13.85
C GLN A 548 -14.38 48.97 14.24
N HIS A 549 -15.10 48.36 13.29
CA HIS A 549 -16.33 47.63 13.56
C HIS A 549 -16.07 46.38 14.42
N LEU A 550 -15.03 45.61 14.09
CA LEU A 550 -14.60 44.44 14.86
C LEU A 550 -14.19 44.83 16.30
N ARG A 551 -13.42 45.92 16.45
CA ARG A 551 -13.06 46.48 17.76
C ARG A 551 -14.30 46.85 18.57
N SER A 552 -15.28 47.51 17.95
CA SER A 552 -16.53 47.87 18.63
C SER A 552 -17.38 46.66 19.01
N HIS A 553 -17.38 45.60 18.18
CA HIS A 553 -18.05 44.34 18.50
C HIS A 553 -17.40 43.67 19.70
N PHE A 554 -16.06 43.50 19.67
CA PHE A 554 -15.30 42.89 20.75
C PHE A 554 -15.56 43.55 22.11
N TRP A 555 -15.41 44.88 22.22
CA TRP A 555 -15.64 45.55 23.51
C TRP A 555 -17.11 45.54 23.93
N ALA A 556 -18.06 45.52 23.00
CA ALA A 556 -19.48 45.41 23.32
C ALA A 556 -19.84 44.03 23.89
N SER A 557 -19.30 42.95 23.33
CA SER A 557 -19.53 41.57 23.78
C SER A 557 -18.74 41.25 25.06
N TYR A 558 -17.48 41.71 25.17
CA TYR A 558 -16.65 41.52 26.37
C TYR A 558 -17.22 42.24 27.60
N SER A 559 -17.81 43.43 27.43
CA SER A 559 -18.35 44.21 28.56
C SER A 559 -19.66 43.66 29.15
N ASP A 560 -20.36 42.80 28.41
CA ASP A 560 -21.66 42.25 28.81
C ASP A 560 -21.89 40.93 28.05
N PRO A 561 -21.37 39.80 28.59
CA PRO A 561 -21.31 38.50 27.91
C PRO A 561 -22.62 37.71 27.97
N ASN A 562 -23.66 38.21 28.66
CA ASN A 562 -24.95 37.54 28.79
C ASN A 562 -25.97 37.99 27.73
N VAL A 563 -25.58 38.86 26.81
CA VAL A 563 -26.46 39.44 25.78
C VAL A 563 -25.89 39.12 24.41
N ASP A 564 -26.56 38.22 23.69
CA ASP A 564 -26.28 37.92 22.29
C ASP A 564 -26.40 39.19 21.45
N LYS A 565 -25.26 39.69 20.99
CA LYS A 565 -25.16 40.88 20.14
C LYS A 565 -24.98 40.42 18.69
N PRO A 566 -25.87 40.84 17.76
CA PRO A 566 -25.79 40.38 16.39
C PRO A 566 -24.52 40.90 15.72
N THR A 567 -23.72 39.99 15.17
CA THR A 567 -22.46 40.29 14.49
C THR A 567 -22.68 41.36 13.40
N PRO A 568 -21.92 42.47 13.38
CA PRO A 568 -22.12 43.55 12.41
C PRO A 568 -22.15 43.05 10.96
N PRO A 569 -23.16 43.42 10.14
CA PRO A 569 -23.30 42.92 8.77
C PRO A 569 -22.07 43.18 7.89
N SER A 570 -21.32 44.24 8.18
CA SER A 570 -20.06 44.57 7.52
C SER A 570 -18.94 43.54 7.72
N LEU A 571 -18.93 42.81 8.85
CA LEU A 571 -17.95 41.73 9.10
C LEU A 571 -18.36 40.45 8.37
N LEU A 572 -19.65 40.11 8.39
CA LEU A 572 -20.21 38.99 7.64
C LEU A 572 -20.07 39.17 6.12
N GLN A 573 -20.16 40.40 5.62
CA GLN A 573 -20.03 40.74 4.19
C GLN A 573 -18.60 41.13 3.76
N ALA A 574 -17.63 41.17 4.68
CA ALA A 574 -16.24 41.47 4.38
C ALA A 574 -15.62 40.44 3.42
N ASP A 575 -14.67 40.86 2.58
CA ASP A 575 -13.82 39.91 1.86
C ASP A 575 -12.89 39.18 2.85
N PRO A 576 -12.60 37.87 2.69
CA PRO A 576 -11.81 37.12 3.67
C PRO A 576 -10.42 37.73 3.94
N VAL A 577 -9.78 38.31 2.92
CA VAL A 577 -8.45 38.94 3.04
C VAL A 577 -8.50 40.24 3.85
N ASP A 578 -9.51 41.08 3.59
CA ASP A 578 -9.73 42.33 4.34
C ASP A 578 -10.13 42.03 5.80
N LEU A 579 -10.95 40.99 6.01
CA LEU A 579 -11.35 40.51 7.34
C LEU A 579 -10.17 39.96 8.13
N GLU A 580 -9.35 39.09 7.53
CA GLU A 580 -8.15 38.52 8.15
C GLU A 580 -7.16 39.63 8.55
N SER A 581 -6.94 40.60 7.66
CA SER A 581 -6.09 41.76 7.94
C SER A 581 -6.61 42.59 9.14
N ALA A 582 -7.93 42.81 9.21
CA ALA A 582 -8.56 43.49 10.35
C ALA A 582 -8.49 42.66 11.65
N VAL A 583 -8.64 41.34 11.58
CA VAL A 583 -8.55 40.42 12.73
C VAL A 583 -7.14 40.40 13.30
N ILE A 584 -6.11 40.27 12.45
CA ILE A 584 -4.70 40.31 12.87
C ILE A 584 -4.37 41.70 13.45
N GLN A 585 -4.86 42.78 12.84
CA GLN A 585 -4.66 44.14 13.35
C GLN A 585 -5.24 44.33 14.76
N ILE A 586 -6.45 43.82 15.02
CA ILE A 586 -7.05 43.91 16.36
C ILE A 586 -6.35 42.98 17.35
N GLY A 587 -5.93 41.78 16.96
CA GLY A 587 -5.09 40.91 17.80
C GLY A 587 -3.79 41.59 18.25
N ALA A 588 -3.09 42.25 17.32
CA ALA A 588 -1.88 43.01 17.61
C ALA A 588 -2.15 44.30 18.42
N GLU A 589 -3.33 44.94 18.27
CA GLU A 589 -3.72 46.08 19.09
C GLU A 589 -4.03 45.68 20.55
N LEU A 590 -4.68 44.53 20.76
CA LEU A 590 -4.92 43.97 22.10
C LEU A 590 -3.59 43.62 22.78
N GLN A 591 -2.61 43.12 22.02
CA GLN A 591 -1.24 42.89 22.48
C GLN A 591 -0.52 44.20 22.90
N GLN A 592 -0.76 45.32 22.20
CA GLN A 592 -0.18 46.64 22.54
C GLN A 592 -0.84 47.32 23.74
N LYS A 593 -2.14 47.09 23.97
CA LYS A 593 -2.93 47.80 25.00
C LYS A 593 -2.88 47.16 26.39
N GLY A 594 -2.29 45.98 26.52
CA GLY A 594 -2.06 45.35 27.82
C GLY A 594 -1.14 46.18 28.71
N ASP A 595 -1.49 46.36 29.99
CA ASP A 595 -0.54 46.88 30.97
C ASP A 595 0.56 45.83 31.18
N PRO A 596 1.86 46.17 30.99
CA PRO A 596 2.97 45.25 31.25
C PRO A 596 3.02 44.73 32.70
N LYS A 597 2.27 45.32 33.63
CA LYS A 597 2.12 44.86 35.03
C LYS A 597 1.02 43.82 35.22
N SER A 598 0.14 43.59 34.25
CA SER A 598 -0.99 42.65 34.34
C SER A 598 -1.13 41.84 33.05
N SER A 599 -0.09 41.08 32.71
CA SER A 599 -0.02 40.22 31.53
C SER A 599 -1.17 39.21 31.40
N SER A 600 -1.78 38.81 32.52
CA SER A 600 -2.98 37.98 32.55
C SER A 600 -4.15 38.60 31.77
N ILE A 601 -4.34 39.92 31.87
CA ILE A 601 -5.45 40.64 31.23
C ILE A 601 -5.29 40.66 29.71
N SER A 602 -4.07 40.81 29.19
CA SER A 602 -3.78 40.78 27.76
C SER A 602 -4.09 39.42 27.13
N LEU A 603 -3.73 38.34 27.84
CA LEU A 603 -3.98 36.97 27.40
C LEU A 603 -5.48 36.60 27.52
N GLU A 604 -6.15 37.09 28.56
CA GLU A 604 -7.61 36.99 28.72
C GLU A 604 -8.33 37.69 27.56
N TRP A 605 -7.98 38.94 27.23
CA TRP A 605 -8.53 39.67 26.09
C TRP A 605 -8.29 38.95 24.77
N HIS A 606 -7.09 38.42 24.54
CA HIS A 606 -6.78 37.65 23.33
C HIS A 606 -7.64 36.37 23.24
N SER A 607 -7.73 35.61 24.34
CA SER A 607 -8.54 34.38 24.41
C SER A 607 -10.03 34.66 24.19
N SER A 608 -10.57 35.71 24.82
CA SER A 608 -11.95 36.15 24.63
C SER A 608 -12.21 36.68 23.22
N PHE A 609 -11.21 37.29 22.58
CA PHE A 609 -11.31 37.74 21.19
C PHE A 609 -11.35 36.58 20.20
N VAL A 610 -10.51 35.55 20.40
CA VAL A 610 -10.56 34.29 19.61
C VAL A 610 -11.89 33.58 19.82
N GLY A 611 -12.37 33.44 21.06
CA GLY A 611 -13.67 32.85 21.36
C GLY A 611 -14.84 33.60 20.73
N LEU A 612 -14.81 34.95 20.73
CA LEU A 612 -15.81 35.75 20.02
C LEU A 612 -15.81 35.46 18.51
N LEU A 613 -14.63 35.42 17.87
CA LEU A 613 -14.52 35.09 16.44
C LEU A 613 -15.07 33.69 16.12
N GLN A 614 -14.93 32.74 17.03
CA GLN A 614 -15.46 31.38 16.89
C GLN A 614 -16.98 31.36 17.01
N ASN A 615 -17.53 32.00 18.04
CA ASN A 615 -18.97 32.10 18.28
C ASN A 615 -19.69 32.87 17.16
N ASP A 616 -19.09 33.95 16.64
CA ASP A 616 -19.59 34.72 15.49
C ASP A 616 -19.45 33.97 14.14
N GLY A 617 -18.85 32.77 14.12
CA GLY A 617 -18.53 32.03 12.89
C GLY A 617 -17.48 32.67 11.98
N LEU A 618 -16.95 33.86 12.34
CA LEU A 618 -15.92 34.59 11.59
C LEU A 618 -14.60 33.82 11.53
N TYR A 619 -14.28 33.02 12.55
CA TYR A 619 -13.06 32.21 12.63
C TYR A 619 -12.95 31.21 11.47
N ARG A 620 -14.07 30.61 11.05
CA ARG A 620 -14.15 29.67 9.91
C ARG A 620 -13.80 30.33 8.56
N ARG A 621 -13.71 31.65 8.50
CA ARG A 621 -13.44 32.45 7.30
C ARG A 621 -11.99 32.92 7.20
N LEU A 622 -11.19 32.73 8.25
CA LEU A 622 -9.75 33.01 8.25
C LEU A 622 -9.01 31.93 7.46
N SER A 623 -7.91 32.31 6.79
CA SER A 623 -6.98 31.32 6.27
C SER A 623 -6.24 30.60 7.41
N GLU A 624 -5.64 29.45 7.10
CA GLU A 624 -4.73 28.75 8.03
C GLU A 624 -3.58 29.66 8.49
N ASP A 625 -3.06 30.54 7.62
CA ASP A 625 -2.02 31.52 7.98
C ASP A 625 -2.55 32.59 8.94
N GLY A 626 -3.80 33.04 8.75
CA GLY A 626 -4.49 33.94 9.69
C GLY A 626 -4.64 33.31 11.08
N LYS A 627 -5.02 32.02 11.14
CA LYS A 627 -5.08 31.25 12.40
C LYS A 627 -3.68 31.11 13.04
N TRP A 628 -2.64 30.77 12.26
CA TRP A 628 -1.25 30.70 12.72
C TRP A 628 -0.76 32.03 13.31
N LYS A 629 -1.08 33.16 12.66
CA LYS A 629 -0.71 34.51 13.16
C LYS A 629 -1.40 34.83 14.49
N LEU A 630 -2.68 34.47 14.65
CA LEU A 630 -3.37 34.60 15.94
C LEU A 630 -2.72 33.74 17.03
N LEU A 631 -2.42 32.47 16.74
CA LEU A 631 -1.70 31.58 17.66
C LEU A 631 -0.32 32.16 18.04
N GLY A 632 0.41 32.75 17.09
CA GLY A 632 1.69 33.41 17.32
C GLY A 632 1.61 34.61 18.27
N ILE A 633 0.54 35.43 18.16
CA ILE A 633 0.26 36.54 19.08
C ILE A 633 -0.06 36.00 20.49
N GLY A 634 -0.87 34.94 20.59
CA GLY A 634 -1.17 34.27 21.86
C GLY A 634 0.09 33.71 22.55
N GLN A 635 0.98 33.08 21.77
CA GLN A 635 2.28 32.58 22.23
C GLN A 635 3.19 33.70 22.75
N GLU A 636 3.30 34.81 22.01
CA GLU A 636 4.14 35.94 22.42
C GLU A 636 3.62 36.58 23.71
N LEU A 637 2.30 36.76 23.82
CA LEU A 637 1.64 37.27 25.03
C LEU A 637 1.83 36.35 26.25
N ARG A 638 1.69 35.03 26.07
CA ARG A 638 1.92 34.07 27.15
C ARG A 638 3.37 34.12 27.62
N THR A 639 4.32 34.05 26.69
CA THR A 639 5.76 34.06 26.99
C THR A 639 6.19 35.37 27.66
N PHE A 640 5.71 36.52 27.15
CA PHE A 640 5.92 37.83 27.78
C PHE A 640 5.41 37.84 29.22
N GLY A 641 4.22 37.29 29.47
CA GLY A 641 3.61 37.29 30.79
C GLY A 641 4.40 36.49 31.83
N THR A 642 4.90 35.32 31.44
CA THR A 642 5.70 34.46 32.32
C THR A 642 7.10 35.03 32.55
N VAL A 643 7.76 35.57 31.51
CA VAL A 643 9.04 36.29 31.61
C VAL A 643 8.92 37.52 32.54
N ALA A 644 7.83 38.29 32.44
CA ALA A 644 7.55 39.41 33.33
C ALA A 644 7.23 38.97 34.77
N GLY A 645 6.59 37.81 34.98
CA GLY A 645 6.44 37.23 36.31
C GLY A 645 7.80 36.92 36.94
N GLN A 646 8.61 36.14 36.24
CA GLN A 646 9.89 35.61 36.72
C GLN A 646 10.95 36.71 36.95
N LEU A 647 11.07 37.70 36.07
CA LEU A 647 11.94 38.85 36.30
C LEU A 647 11.52 39.67 37.53
N ASN A 648 10.22 39.73 37.83
CA ASN A 648 9.73 40.43 39.01
C ASN A 648 10.04 39.67 40.32
N GLU A 649 10.11 38.33 40.28
CA GLU A 649 10.64 37.53 41.39
C GLU A 649 12.15 37.75 41.57
N PHE A 650 12.92 37.75 40.46
CA PHE A 650 14.37 37.98 40.48
C PHE A 650 14.78 39.39 40.94
N ARG A 651 13.89 40.40 40.94
CA ARG A 651 14.15 41.74 41.52
C ARG A 651 14.54 41.72 43.00
N SER A 652 14.26 40.62 43.71
CA SER A 652 14.61 40.42 45.12
C SER A 652 16.04 39.88 45.35
N THR A 653 16.78 39.55 44.29
CA THR A 653 18.12 38.92 44.34
C THR A 653 19.27 39.93 44.26
N GLU A 654 20.51 39.46 44.47
CA GLU A 654 21.73 40.29 44.44
C GLU A 654 22.03 40.89 43.05
N ASP A 655 21.52 40.28 41.96
CA ASP A 655 21.71 40.70 40.57
C ASP A 655 20.75 41.82 40.11
N ARG A 656 20.18 42.58 41.04
CA ARG A 656 19.09 43.54 40.79
C ARG A 656 19.36 44.54 39.66
N GLU A 657 20.59 45.04 39.52
CA GLU A 657 20.92 46.01 38.45
C GLU A 657 20.79 45.41 37.04
N ALA A 658 21.18 44.13 36.86
CA ALA A 658 20.99 43.41 35.60
C ALA A 658 19.50 43.16 35.33
N VAL A 659 18.75 42.72 36.35
CA VAL A 659 17.30 42.45 36.25
C VAL A 659 16.50 43.70 35.90
N GLU A 660 16.78 44.85 36.52
CA GLU A 660 16.11 46.13 36.18
C GLU A 660 16.47 46.62 34.78
N SER A 661 17.72 46.39 34.32
CA SER A 661 18.14 46.69 32.95
C SER A 661 17.40 45.82 31.91
N TRP A 662 17.23 44.53 32.19
CA TRP A 662 16.47 43.62 31.33
C TRP A 662 14.97 43.96 31.33
N TRP A 663 14.42 44.31 32.51
CA TRP A 663 13.03 44.77 32.66
C TRP A 663 12.72 46.01 31.83
N GLY A 664 13.61 47.01 31.85
CA GLY A 664 13.43 48.27 31.13
C GLY A 664 13.33 48.12 29.60
N GLY A 665 13.84 47.03 29.04
CA GLY A 665 13.75 46.71 27.62
C GLY A 665 12.60 45.77 27.22
N LEU A 666 11.91 45.12 28.17
CA LEU A 666 10.92 44.09 27.87
C LEU A 666 9.65 44.72 27.27
N GLN A 667 9.25 44.27 26.07
CA GLN A 667 8.07 44.76 25.34
C GLN A 667 7.30 43.59 24.68
N PRO A 668 5.95 43.55 24.72
CA PRO A 668 5.16 42.41 24.25
C PRO A 668 5.27 42.04 22.76
N GLN A 669 5.84 42.90 21.91
CA GLN A 669 5.92 42.74 20.44
C GLN A 669 7.36 42.66 19.90
N ALA A 670 8.34 42.60 20.80
CA ALA A 670 9.75 42.61 20.47
C ALA A 670 10.51 41.52 21.23
N MET A 671 9.82 40.44 21.62
CA MET A 671 10.40 39.37 22.45
C MET A 671 11.66 38.78 21.82
N ALA A 672 11.66 38.54 20.50
CA ALA A 672 12.80 38.04 19.75
C ALA A 672 14.03 38.97 19.77
N ASP A 673 13.83 40.30 19.67
CA ASP A 673 14.91 41.29 19.73
C ASP A 673 15.41 41.49 21.16
N TRP A 674 14.50 41.43 22.13
CA TRP A 674 14.80 41.50 23.55
C TRP A 674 15.66 40.32 24.02
N PHE A 675 15.30 39.07 23.69
CA PHE A 675 16.11 37.89 24.01
C PHE A 675 17.54 38.01 23.45
N LEU A 676 17.70 38.47 22.21
CA LEU A 676 19.02 38.70 21.62
C LEU A 676 19.80 39.82 22.34
N SER A 677 19.14 40.89 22.76
CA SER A 677 19.75 41.99 23.53
C SER A 677 20.21 41.55 24.93
N VAL A 678 19.39 40.75 25.62
CA VAL A 678 19.72 40.17 26.93
C VAL A 678 20.91 39.21 26.80
N GLN A 679 20.88 38.27 25.84
CA GLN A 679 22.01 37.38 25.57
C GLN A 679 23.31 38.15 25.30
N GLN A 680 23.27 39.18 24.44
CA GLN A 680 24.44 40.03 24.18
C GLN A 680 24.94 40.77 25.43
N THR A 681 24.07 41.07 26.39
CA THR A 681 24.45 41.70 27.66
C THR A 681 25.14 40.69 28.58
N VAL A 682 24.64 39.45 28.64
CA VAL A 682 25.27 38.32 29.35
C VAL A 682 26.63 37.95 28.72
N GLU A 683 26.73 37.91 27.39
CA GLU A 683 27.99 37.70 26.66
C GLU A 683 29.03 38.78 27.02
N LYS A 684 28.62 40.06 27.00
CA LYS A 684 29.50 41.21 27.37
C LYS A 684 29.92 41.18 28.83
N SER A 685 29.09 40.67 29.74
CA SER A 685 29.45 40.46 31.14
C SER A 685 30.29 39.18 31.37
N GLY A 686 30.78 38.52 30.32
CA GLY A 686 31.55 37.28 30.46
C GLY A 686 30.76 36.13 31.08
N TRP A 687 29.45 36.06 30.82
CA TRP A 687 28.52 35.05 31.33
C TRP A 687 28.32 35.06 32.87
N LEU A 688 28.66 36.16 33.57
CA LEU A 688 28.41 36.34 35.01
C LEU A 688 26.96 36.02 35.44
N HIS A 689 25.96 36.52 34.71
CA HIS A 689 24.53 36.28 35.00
C HIS A 689 23.93 35.10 34.20
N SER A 690 24.78 34.15 33.77
CA SER A 690 24.37 32.99 32.95
C SER A 690 23.27 32.15 33.60
N ARG A 691 23.32 31.96 34.93
CA ARG A 691 22.28 31.21 35.66
C ARG A 691 20.89 31.83 35.51
N LEU A 692 20.75 33.14 35.75
CA LEU A 692 19.47 33.84 35.60
C LEU A 692 18.99 33.79 34.15
N TRP A 693 19.90 33.94 33.19
CA TRP A 693 19.59 33.79 31.76
C TRP A 693 19.09 32.38 31.43
N TYR A 694 19.71 31.33 31.96
CA TYR A 694 19.31 29.94 31.71
C TYR A 694 17.96 29.59 32.36
N GLU A 695 17.70 30.03 33.59
CA GLU A 695 16.39 29.84 34.25
C GLU A 695 15.28 30.59 33.48
N LEU A 696 15.54 31.82 33.03
CA LEU A 696 14.61 32.64 32.24
C LEU A 696 14.34 32.07 30.84
N LEU A 697 15.41 31.60 30.16
CA LEU A 697 15.33 31.01 28.83
C LEU A 697 14.59 29.66 28.87
N LEU A 698 14.84 28.82 29.88
CA LEU A 698 14.13 27.55 30.04
C LEU A 698 12.62 27.78 30.20
N THR A 699 12.23 28.66 31.13
CA THR A 699 10.82 28.97 31.39
C THR A 699 10.14 29.58 30.17
N ALA A 700 10.80 30.50 29.46
CA ALA A 700 10.26 31.08 28.23
C ALA A 700 10.06 30.05 27.11
N ILE A 701 11.01 29.13 26.91
CA ILE A 701 10.91 28.09 25.88
C ILE A 701 9.85 27.05 26.25
N TRP A 702 9.74 26.64 27.51
CA TRP A 702 8.69 25.72 27.97
C TRP A 702 7.29 26.30 27.77
N ASP A 703 7.04 27.55 28.19
CA ASP A 703 5.73 28.18 27.99
C ASP A 703 5.40 28.36 26.50
N LEU A 704 6.39 28.67 25.67
CA LEU A 704 6.25 28.79 24.21
C LEU A 704 5.88 27.46 23.54
N LEU A 705 6.61 26.38 23.86
CA LEU A 705 6.38 25.05 23.29
C LEU A 705 5.08 24.43 23.83
N GLY A 706 4.84 24.49 25.14
CA GLY A 706 3.62 23.99 25.78
C GLY A 706 2.37 24.70 25.26
N PHE A 707 2.36 26.04 25.21
CA PHE A 707 1.23 26.78 24.63
C PHE A 707 0.98 26.41 23.16
N ARG A 708 2.02 26.06 22.40
CA ARG A 708 1.85 25.58 21.03
C ARG A 708 1.20 24.21 20.96
N GLU A 709 1.64 23.27 21.78
CA GLU A 709 1.10 21.90 21.78
C GLU A 709 -0.33 21.86 22.32
N ASP A 710 -0.60 22.55 23.43
CA ASP A 710 -1.91 22.55 24.10
C ASP A 710 -3.02 23.22 23.26
N PHE A 711 -2.71 24.37 22.62
CA PHE A 711 -3.75 25.24 22.04
C PHE A 711 -3.89 25.14 20.51
N LYS A 712 -2.89 24.63 19.76
CA LYS A 712 -2.91 24.60 18.28
C LYS A 712 -4.15 23.90 17.72
N GLU A 713 -4.47 22.72 18.24
CA GLU A 713 -5.57 21.88 17.72
C GLU A 713 -6.90 22.15 18.47
N THR A 714 -6.83 22.55 19.74
CA THR A 714 -8.01 22.68 20.61
C THR A 714 -8.70 24.04 20.52
N VAL A 715 -7.93 25.13 20.47
CA VAL A 715 -8.45 26.50 20.51
C VAL A 715 -8.21 27.26 19.21
N TYR A 716 -7.18 26.93 18.44
CA TYR A 716 -6.90 27.62 17.17
C TYR A 716 -7.24 26.78 15.92
N ASP A 717 -7.71 25.53 16.06
CA ASP A 717 -8.18 24.67 14.95
C ASP A 717 -7.19 24.66 13.75
N VAL A 718 -5.88 24.59 14.01
CA VAL A 718 -4.86 24.71 12.96
C VAL A 718 -4.52 23.32 12.40
N ALA A 719 -5.20 22.95 11.32
CA ALA A 719 -5.04 21.65 10.66
C ALA A 719 -3.70 21.52 9.89
N SER A 720 -3.09 22.64 9.52
CA SER A 720 -1.80 22.68 8.83
C SER A 720 -0.60 22.42 9.77
N GLU A 721 0.49 21.88 9.21
CA GLU A 721 1.76 21.69 9.94
C GLU A 721 2.63 22.97 9.97
N ARG A 722 2.38 23.94 9.07
CA ARG A 722 3.25 25.11 8.84
C ARG A 722 2.46 26.34 8.43
N CYS A 723 2.92 27.50 8.90
CA CYS A 723 2.54 28.82 8.39
C CYS A 723 3.36 29.16 7.13
N THR A 724 2.80 29.93 6.19
CA THR A 724 3.54 30.43 5.01
C THR A 724 4.41 31.65 5.31
N GLU A 725 4.04 32.44 6.32
CA GLU A 725 4.81 33.57 6.84
C GLU A 725 5.53 33.21 8.16
N PRO A 726 6.74 33.73 8.41
CA PRO A 726 7.47 33.44 9.64
C PRO A 726 6.82 34.09 10.87
N LEU A 727 6.50 33.28 11.87
CA LEU A 727 6.08 33.74 13.21
C LEU A 727 7.26 34.42 13.95
N TRP A 728 6.99 35.08 15.09
CA TRP A 728 8.03 35.76 15.88
C TRP A 728 9.16 34.82 16.34
N ILE A 729 8.87 33.53 16.56
CA ILE A 729 9.87 32.50 16.85
C ILE A 729 10.85 32.27 15.69
N SER A 730 10.41 32.55 14.45
CA SER A 730 11.17 32.48 13.20
C SER A 730 11.79 33.85 12.81
N HIS A 731 11.69 34.87 13.68
CA HIS A 731 12.31 36.17 13.46
C HIS A 731 13.85 36.05 13.38
N PRO A 732 14.54 36.85 12.55
CA PRO A 732 16.01 36.78 12.41
C PRO A 732 16.76 36.87 13.74
N SER A 733 16.31 37.73 14.66
CA SER A 733 16.95 37.92 15.97
C SER A 733 16.83 36.70 16.88
N MET A 734 15.69 36.00 16.84
CA MET A 734 15.50 34.75 17.59
C MET A 734 16.42 33.64 17.06
N LYS A 735 16.52 33.50 15.74
CA LYS A 735 17.43 32.55 15.09
C LYS A 735 18.89 32.82 15.42
N GLU A 736 19.32 34.08 15.37
CA GLU A 736 20.68 34.48 15.73
C GLU A 736 20.98 34.22 17.21
N MET A 737 20.03 34.50 18.12
CA MET A 737 20.14 34.20 19.54
C MET A 737 20.32 32.69 19.78
N LEU A 738 19.45 31.87 19.21
CA LEU A 738 19.49 30.41 19.33
C LEU A 738 20.79 29.83 18.76
N LYS A 739 21.23 30.32 17.59
CA LYS A 739 22.50 29.94 16.94
C LYS A 739 23.72 30.27 17.79
N ARG A 740 23.76 31.45 18.43
CA ARG A 740 24.81 31.81 19.39
C ARG A 740 24.80 30.90 20.60
N GLN A 741 23.62 30.62 21.14
CA GLN A 741 23.47 29.80 22.34
C GLN A 741 23.97 28.37 22.13
N ILE A 742 23.55 27.73 21.04
CA ILE A 742 23.98 26.38 20.65
C ILE A 742 25.50 26.34 20.46
N LYS A 743 26.06 27.30 19.71
CA LYS A 743 27.51 27.38 19.46
C LYS A 743 28.33 27.65 20.73
N HIS A 744 27.80 28.42 21.68
CA HIS A 744 28.44 28.61 22.98
C HIS A 744 28.46 27.29 23.78
N TRP A 745 27.34 26.58 23.82
CA TRP A 745 27.23 25.30 24.54
C TRP A 745 28.02 24.16 23.89
N GLU A 746 28.31 24.17 22.58
CA GLU A 746 29.23 23.18 21.98
C GLU A 746 30.58 23.08 22.71
N THR A 747 31.01 24.16 23.38
CA THR A 747 32.24 24.21 24.19
C THR A 747 32.02 24.39 25.69
N ASN A 748 30.83 24.85 26.13
CA ASN A 748 30.54 25.20 27.54
C ASN A 748 29.22 24.58 28.06
N TYR A 749 28.91 23.33 27.69
CA TYR A 749 27.66 22.66 28.11
C TYR A 749 27.65 22.15 29.56
N GLN A 750 28.79 22.10 30.24
CA GLN A 750 28.94 21.40 31.53
C GLN A 750 28.09 22.00 32.67
N ASP A 751 27.89 23.32 32.65
CA ASP A 751 27.13 24.06 33.68
C ASP A 751 25.64 24.26 33.31
N VAL A 752 25.13 23.50 32.33
CA VAL A 752 23.81 23.73 31.71
C VAL A 752 22.92 22.49 31.87
N SER A 753 21.66 22.69 32.26
CA SER A 753 20.70 21.59 32.34
C SER A 753 20.48 20.93 30.96
N PRO A 754 20.57 19.60 30.82
CA PRO A 754 20.29 18.90 29.57
C PRO A 754 18.90 19.20 29.00
N GLN A 755 17.90 19.44 29.87
CA GLN A 755 16.54 19.82 29.48
C GLN A 755 16.49 21.18 28.77
N LEU A 756 17.30 22.15 29.21
CA LEU A 756 17.39 23.45 28.54
C LEU A 756 18.07 23.33 27.17
N ILE A 757 19.11 22.49 27.06
CA ILE A 757 19.76 22.22 25.77
C ILE A 757 18.78 21.56 24.81
N GLU A 758 18.03 20.55 25.25
CA GLU A 758 16.99 19.88 24.46
C GLU A 758 15.92 20.86 23.99
N CYS A 759 15.36 21.67 24.89
CA CYS A 759 14.29 22.61 24.55
C CYS A 759 14.77 23.70 23.59
N THR A 760 16.00 24.19 23.77
CA THR A 760 16.63 25.16 22.86
C THR A 760 16.92 24.53 21.49
N ALA A 761 17.36 23.27 21.45
CA ALA A 761 17.54 22.51 20.21
C ALA A 761 16.22 22.32 19.46
N LYS A 762 15.16 21.90 20.16
CA LYS A 762 13.77 21.81 19.64
C LYS A 762 13.33 23.14 19.02
N LEU A 763 13.47 24.24 19.76
CA LEU A 763 13.06 25.57 19.28
C LEU A 763 13.92 26.09 18.11
N ALA A 764 15.23 25.83 18.10
CA ALA A 764 16.10 26.20 16.99
C ALA A 764 15.73 25.45 15.70
N LEU A 765 15.53 24.14 15.77
CA LEU A 765 15.11 23.36 14.61
C LEU A 765 13.73 23.81 14.10
N LEU A 766 12.78 24.06 15.00
CA LEU A 766 11.45 24.60 14.68
C LEU A 766 11.54 25.95 13.93
N SER A 767 12.21 26.93 14.54
CA SER A 767 12.43 28.29 14.03
C SER A 767 13.06 28.34 12.63
N TYR A 768 14.09 27.51 12.41
CA TYR A 768 14.72 27.42 11.09
C TYR A 768 13.86 26.64 10.08
N SER A 769 13.10 25.63 10.49
CA SER A 769 12.27 24.82 9.59
C SER A 769 11.07 25.60 9.01
N GLU A 770 10.47 26.49 9.80
CA GLU A 770 9.39 27.40 9.39
C GLU A 770 9.89 28.55 8.51
N SER A 771 11.16 28.94 8.67
CA SER A 771 11.80 29.98 7.86
C SER A 771 12.05 29.57 6.39
N ILE A 772 11.76 28.32 6.03
CA ILE A 772 11.89 27.76 4.69
C ILE A 772 10.52 27.80 3.99
N PRO A 773 10.30 28.73 3.03
CA PRO A 773 9.00 28.83 2.36
C PRO A 773 8.69 27.58 1.52
N PRO A 774 7.39 27.27 1.33
CA PRO A 774 6.98 26.22 0.39
C PRO A 774 7.47 26.53 -1.03
N LEU A 775 7.76 25.47 -1.80
CA LEU A 775 8.41 25.49 -3.13
C LEU A 775 7.53 26.09 -4.25
N GLN A 776 7.15 27.37 -4.16
CA GLN A 776 6.19 28.00 -5.08
C GLN A 776 6.65 29.31 -5.75
N GLY A 777 7.89 29.78 -5.53
CA GLY A 777 8.43 30.99 -6.16
C GLY A 777 9.75 30.76 -6.91
N PRO A 778 9.94 31.26 -8.16
CA PRO A 778 11.17 31.06 -8.92
C PRO A 778 12.31 32.05 -8.62
N ASN A 779 12.10 33.11 -7.83
CA ASN A 779 12.94 34.32 -7.87
C ASN A 779 13.68 34.73 -6.57
N GLU A 780 13.57 34.02 -5.44
CA GLU A 780 14.33 34.35 -4.21
C GLU A 780 15.00 33.12 -3.59
N THR A 781 16.20 33.30 -3.01
CA THR A 781 17.23 32.28 -2.75
C THR A 781 16.83 31.18 -1.75
N PRO A 782 16.30 30.01 -2.20
CA PRO A 782 15.87 28.95 -1.27
C PRO A 782 17.07 28.17 -0.73
N ILE A 783 18.20 28.22 -1.45
CA ILE A 783 19.39 27.40 -1.24
C ILE A 783 20.17 27.86 0.00
N GLU A 784 20.23 29.16 0.28
CA GLU A 784 21.02 29.70 1.40
C GLU A 784 20.34 29.40 2.74
N ARG A 785 19.05 29.73 2.88
CA ARG A 785 18.28 29.38 4.09
C ARG A 785 18.25 27.87 4.37
N ARG A 786 18.21 27.03 3.32
CA ARG A 786 18.34 25.56 3.46
C ARG A 786 19.73 25.12 3.92
N LYS A 787 20.81 25.75 3.43
CA LYS A 787 22.17 25.49 3.93
C LYS A 787 22.30 25.86 5.40
N GLU A 788 21.73 26.99 5.82
CA GLU A 788 21.72 27.41 7.23
C GLU A 788 20.95 26.42 8.12
N PHE A 789 19.77 25.96 7.69
CA PHE A 789 19.02 24.93 8.43
C PHE A 789 19.77 23.60 8.52
N VAL A 790 20.38 23.13 7.42
CA VAL A 790 21.20 21.91 7.41
C VAL A 790 22.44 22.04 8.31
N GLN A 791 23.02 23.24 8.41
CA GLN A 791 24.10 23.49 9.36
C GLN A 791 23.58 23.46 10.81
N MET A 792 22.45 24.12 11.09
CA MET A 792 21.81 24.08 12.41
C MET A 792 21.47 22.65 12.85
N GLN A 793 20.98 21.79 11.94
CA GLN A 793 20.75 20.37 12.21
C GLN A 793 22.01 19.64 12.66
N ARG A 794 23.17 19.94 12.06
CA ARG A 794 24.46 19.34 12.45
C ARG A 794 24.98 19.89 13.76
N ASP A 795 24.87 21.20 13.99
CA ASP A 795 25.34 21.86 15.21
C ASP A 795 24.52 21.35 16.42
N VAL A 796 23.20 21.21 16.25
CA VAL A 796 22.31 20.58 17.24
C VAL A 796 22.64 19.11 17.48
N LEU A 797 22.82 18.30 16.42
CA LEU A 797 23.19 16.88 16.55
C LEU A 797 24.55 16.71 17.25
N SER A 798 25.55 17.53 16.90
CA SER A 798 26.87 17.61 17.53
C SER A 798 26.75 17.89 19.03
N LEU A 799 25.94 18.88 19.41
CA LEU A 799 25.72 19.26 20.79
C LEU A 799 25.01 18.17 21.61
N LEU A 800 23.88 17.65 21.12
CA LEU A 800 23.09 16.64 21.84
C LEU A 800 23.91 15.38 22.13
N ARG A 801 24.68 14.89 21.15
CA ARG A 801 25.52 13.69 21.31
C ARG A 801 26.69 13.89 22.29
N ARG A 802 27.12 15.13 22.55
CA ARG A 802 28.09 15.46 23.62
C ARG A 802 27.44 15.52 24.99
N VAL A 803 26.21 16.03 25.06
CA VAL A 803 25.49 16.29 26.33
C VAL A 803 24.90 15.01 26.92
N PHE A 804 24.38 14.12 26.08
CA PHE A 804 23.66 12.92 26.52
C PHE A 804 24.50 11.63 26.48
N GLU A 805 25.83 11.73 26.34
CA GLU A 805 26.85 10.65 26.29
C GLU A 805 26.33 9.20 26.17
N GLY A 806 25.78 8.86 25.01
CA GLY A 806 25.34 7.50 24.68
C GLY A 806 23.83 7.28 24.65
N ASN A 807 23.03 8.18 25.22
CA ASN A 807 21.60 8.27 24.96
C ASN A 807 21.32 9.20 23.75
N ASP A 808 21.48 8.65 22.54
CA ASP A 808 21.22 9.39 21.30
C ASP A 808 19.70 9.41 20.94
N GLU A 809 18.79 8.96 21.81
CA GLU A 809 17.33 8.81 21.54
C GLU A 809 16.68 10.14 21.14
N THR A 810 16.83 11.18 21.97
CA THR A 810 16.35 12.54 21.69
C THR A 810 16.95 13.11 20.39
N ALA A 811 18.22 12.78 20.10
CA ALA A 811 18.87 13.21 18.87
C ALA A 811 18.29 12.50 17.63
N PHE A 812 17.93 11.21 17.77
CA PHE A 812 17.28 10.42 16.73
C PHE A 812 15.85 10.91 16.47
N GLU A 813 15.04 11.13 17.51
CA GLU A 813 13.69 11.68 17.40
C GLU A 813 13.67 13.03 16.66
N LEU A 814 14.57 13.95 17.02
CA LEU A 814 14.70 15.24 16.35
C LEU A 814 15.15 15.09 14.89
N CYS A 815 16.03 14.13 14.59
CA CYS A 815 16.40 13.82 13.21
C CYS A 815 15.23 13.24 12.40
N VAL A 816 14.31 12.48 13.02
CA VAL A 816 13.05 12.03 12.37
C VAL A 816 12.11 13.23 12.15
N GLN A 817 11.79 13.98 13.21
CA GLN A 817 10.84 15.11 13.18
C GLN A 817 11.24 16.16 12.14
N TYR A 818 12.52 16.53 12.11
CA TYR A 818 13.06 17.57 11.21
C TYR A 818 13.69 17.00 9.92
N ARG A 819 13.55 15.69 9.68
CA ARG A 819 13.99 14.99 8.46
C ARG A 819 15.49 15.16 8.13
N HIS A 820 16.33 15.07 9.15
CA HIS A 820 17.80 15.14 8.99
C HIS A 820 18.38 13.77 8.62
N PHE A 821 18.25 13.38 7.34
CA PHE A 821 18.57 12.01 6.89
C PHE A 821 20.06 11.63 7.03
N ASP A 822 20.98 12.58 6.91
CA ASP A 822 22.42 12.36 7.19
C ASP A 822 22.61 11.88 8.64
N GLY A 823 22.03 12.59 9.61
CA GLY A 823 22.08 12.25 11.03
C GLY A 823 21.42 10.91 11.38
N LEU A 824 20.28 10.58 10.76
CA LEU A 824 19.63 9.28 10.96
C LEU A 824 20.56 8.11 10.56
N CYS A 825 21.24 8.23 9.41
CA CYS A 825 22.19 7.21 8.96
C CYS A 825 23.42 7.13 9.89
N GLU A 826 23.95 8.28 10.32
CA GLU A 826 25.09 8.35 11.23
C GLU A 826 24.78 7.76 12.62
N LEU A 827 23.61 8.04 13.17
CA LEU A 827 23.14 7.48 14.44
C LEU A 827 22.90 5.98 14.34
N SER A 828 22.16 5.52 13.33
CA SER A 828 21.83 4.10 13.16
C SER A 828 23.09 3.24 13.03
N VAL A 829 24.06 3.65 12.19
CA VAL A 829 25.34 2.93 12.03
C VAL A 829 26.22 3.00 13.29
N ALA A 830 26.12 4.08 14.09
CA ALA A 830 26.84 4.16 15.37
C ALA A 830 26.29 3.16 16.40
N HIS A 831 24.96 3.00 16.47
CA HIS A 831 24.30 2.08 17.40
C HIS A 831 24.32 0.61 16.92
N GLU A 832 24.32 0.36 15.61
CA GLU A 832 24.58 -0.99 15.06
C GLU A 832 25.95 -1.53 15.49
N LYS A 833 26.98 -0.67 15.56
CA LYS A 833 28.31 -1.05 16.08
C LYS A 833 28.32 -1.30 17.59
N LYS A 834 27.47 -0.60 18.36
CA LYS A 834 27.28 -0.80 19.82
C LYS A 834 26.40 -2.01 20.15
N ARG A 835 25.64 -2.54 19.17
CA ARG A 835 24.66 -3.64 19.28
C ARG A 835 23.37 -3.29 20.05
N ASP A 836 23.01 -2.01 20.12
CA ASP A 836 21.79 -1.48 20.75
C ASP A 836 20.78 -0.92 19.71
N ALA A 837 20.88 -1.40 18.47
CA ALA A 837 20.22 -0.82 17.30
C ALA A 837 18.68 -0.87 17.24
N SER A 838 17.99 -1.53 18.18
CA SER A 838 16.52 -1.73 18.09
C SER A 838 15.74 -0.41 18.14
N SER A 839 16.18 0.56 18.94
CA SER A 839 15.54 1.88 19.05
C SER A 839 15.98 2.86 17.94
N TYR A 840 17.05 2.52 17.22
CA TYR A 840 17.70 3.36 16.20
C TYR A 840 17.58 2.75 14.79
N ALA A 841 16.63 1.83 14.60
CA ALA A 841 16.44 1.12 13.34
C ALA A 841 15.83 2.06 12.27
N LEU A 842 16.41 2.07 11.07
CA LEU A 842 15.86 2.84 9.95
C LEU A 842 14.62 2.17 9.32
N ASP A 843 14.41 0.87 9.55
CA ASP A 843 13.34 0.08 8.92
C ASP A 843 11.93 0.72 9.03
N PRO A 844 11.43 1.14 10.21
CA PRO A 844 10.09 1.75 10.33
C PRO A 844 9.97 3.12 9.65
N LEU A 845 11.10 3.77 9.37
CA LEU A 845 11.16 5.10 8.77
C LEU A 845 10.92 5.06 7.26
N PHE A 846 11.10 3.91 6.60
CA PHE A 846 10.83 3.75 5.16
C PHE A 846 9.35 3.91 4.80
N GLU A 847 8.44 3.56 5.71
CA GLU A 847 6.98 3.63 5.49
C GLU A 847 6.36 4.94 6.00
N THR A 848 6.90 5.46 7.11
CA THR A 848 6.38 6.64 7.80
C THR A 848 6.88 7.96 7.19
N MET A 849 8.17 8.07 6.85
CA MET A 849 8.72 9.33 6.33
C MET A 849 8.41 9.55 4.85
N LYS A 850 7.51 10.51 4.58
CA LYS A 850 7.04 10.86 3.23
C LYS A 850 7.52 12.24 2.81
N GLY A 851 8.14 12.29 1.62
CA GLY A 851 8.62 13.52 0.99
C GLY A 851 10.14 13.55 0.80
N PRO A 852 10.65 14.59 0.11
CA PRO A 852 12.08 14.73 -0.18
C PRO A 852 12.86 15.36 0.99
N ASP A 853 14.15 15.07 1.03
CA ASP A 853 15.17 15.74 1.84
C ASP A 853 15.25 17.25 1.52
N SER A 854 15.40 18.05 2.57
CA SER A 854 15.62 19.51 2.49
C SER A 854 16.86 19.88 1.69
N ARG A 855 17.91 19.05 1.72
CA ARG A 855 19.24 19.30 1.12
C ARG A 855 19.37 18.79 -0.31
N SER A 856 19.15 17.50 -0.54
CA SER A 856 19.35 16.81 -1.81
C SER A 856 18.11 16.76 -2.71
N GLY A 857 16.91 16.92 -2.14
CA GLY A 857 15.65 16.69 -2.84
C GLY A 857 15.33 15.20 -3.07
N TRP A 858 16.13 14.26 -2.56
CA TRP A 858 15.91 12.82 -2.69
C TRP A 858 14.87 12.32 -1.70
N SER A 859 14.13 11.27 -2.05
CA SER A 859 13.27 10.58 -1.08
C SER A 859 14.12 9.92 0.01
N PHE A 860 13.54 9.67 1.19
CA PHE A 860 14.24 8.98 2.28
C PHE A 860 14.89 7.65 1.83
N PRO A 861 14.21 6.75 1.09
CA PRO A 861 14.86 5.52 0.60
C PRO A 861 16.05 5.78 -0.33
N GLN A 862 15.95 6.76 -1.24
CA GLN A 862 17.06 7.13 -2.14
C GLN A 862 18.27 7.63 -1.35
N HIS A 863 18.04 8.49 -0.35
CA HIS A 863 19.11 9.06 0.47
C HIS A 863 19.82 7.98 1.29
N VAL A 864 19.06 7.14 2.02
CA VAL A 864 19.64 6.07 2.84
C VAL A 864 20.46 5.12 1.98
N LEU A 865 19.93 4.64 0.85
CA LEU A 865 20.64 3.69 -0.01
C LEU A 865 21.91 4.31 -0.64
N GLN A 866 21.85 5.56 -1.09
CA GLN A 866 23.00 6.23 -1.69
C GLN A 866 24.08 6.57 -0.63
N TRP A 867 23.69 7.01 0.56
CA TRP A 867 24.60 7.27 1.68
C TRP A 867 25.35 6.00 2.10
N HIS A 868 24.66 4.87 2.21
CA HIS A 868 25.28 3.59 2.56
C HIS A 868 26.19 3.06 1.43
N ALA A 869 25.80 3.25 0.15
CA ALA A 869 26.64 2.90 -1.00
C ALA A 869 27.94 3.73 -1.04
N ASP A 870 27.85 5.04 -0.80
CA ASP A 870 29.01 5.95 -0.78
C ASP A 870 29.96 5.70 0.41
N LYS A 871 29.52 4.93 1.40
CA LYS A 871 30.33 4.45 2.54
C LYS A 871 30.83 3.00 2.39
N GLY A 872 30.54 2.33 1.27
CA GLY A 872 30.89 0.92 1.05
C GLY A 872 30.10 -0.09 1.88
N LEU A 873 28.99 0.33 2.51
CA LEU A 873 28.17 -0.50 3.40
C LEU A 873 27.15 -1.35 2.60
N TYR A 874 27.64 -2.09 1.61
CA TYR A 874 26.81 -2.75 0.59
C TYR A 874 25.80 -3.76 1.15
N GLY A 875 26.12 -4.46 2.24
CA GLY A 875 25.17 -5.33 2.93
C GLY A 875 23.92 -4.59 3.44
N GLN A 876 24.11 -3.37 3.95
CA GLN A 876 23.03 -2.51 4.41
C GLN A 876 22.25 -1.92 3.23
N VAL A 877 22.91 -1.56 2.12
CA VAL A 877 22.24 -1.18 0.85
C VAL A 877 21.31 -2.30 0.36
N VAL A 878 21.77 -3.55 0.34
CA VAL A 878 20.96 -4.71 -0.09
C VAL A 878 19.85 -5.03 0.92
N ASN A 879 20.06 -4.83 2.22
CA ASN A 879 19.04 -5.06 3.25
C ASN A 879 17.95 -3.99 3.22
N TYR A 880 18.28 -2.71 3.31
CA TYR A 880 17.32 -1.60 3.23
C TYR A 880 16.66 -1.52 1.84
N GLY A 881 17.33 -1.97 0.78
CA GLY A 881 16.82 -2.00 -0.58
C GLY A 881 15.56 -2.86 -0.78
N ARG A 882 15.19 -3.70 0.21
CA ARG A 882 13.89 -4.40 0.23
C ARG A 882 12.70 -3.44 0.21
N HIS A 883 12.86 -2.25 0.80
CA HIS A 883 11.81 -1.24 0.94
C HIS A 883 11.63 -0.37 -0.31
N SER A 884 12.68 -0.20 -1.12
CA SER A 884 12.59 0.44 -2.44
C SER A 884 13.47 -0.26 -3.48
N ILE A 885 12.89 -1.28 -4.12
CA ILE A 885 13.53 -2.06 -5.18
C ILE A 885 13.91 -1.18 -6.39
N ALA A 886 13.09 -0.17 -6.71
CA ALA A 886 13.35 0.73 -7.83
C ALA A 886 14.60 1.61 -7.60
N ASP A 887 14.75 2.15 -6.40
CA ASP A 887 15.92 2.96 -6.03
C ASP A 887 17.16 2.08 -5.84
N LEU A 888 17.00 0.88 -5.27
CA LEU A 888 18.06 -0.13 -5.18
C LEU A 888 18.63 -0.46 -6.56
N ASN A 889 17.78 -0.78 -7.54
CA ASN A 889 18.20 -1.09 -8.91
C ASN A 889 18.99 0.07 -9.53
N ARG A 890 18.49 1.31 -9.40
CA ARG A 890 19.17 2.52 -9.89
C ARG A 890 20.56 2.72 -9.27
N ILE A 891 20.72 2.41 -7.98
CA ILE A 891 22.01 2.52 -7.26
C ILE A 891 22.93 1.35 -7.64
N MET A 892 22.39 0.13 -7.81
CA MET A 892 23.11 -1.02 -8.36
C MET A 892 23.52 -0.84 -9.83
N ASP A 893 22.83 -0.01 -10.61
CA ASP A 893 23.27 0.38 -11.97
C ASP A 893 24.47 1.34 -11.92
N LYS A 894 24.45 2.28 -10.96
CA LYS A 894 25.49 3.31 -10.77
C LYS A 894 26.80 2.75 -10.21
N HIS A 895 26.75 1.84 -9.23
CA HIS A 895 27.92 1.31 -8.54
C HIS A 895 28.26 -0.10 -9.03
N THR A 896 29.43 -0.28 -9.64
CA THR A 896 29.89 -1.56 -10.22
C THR A 896 30.02 -2.67 -9.17
N GLU A 897 30.60 -2.35 -8.01
CA GLU A 897 30.78 -3.30 -6.89
C GLU A 897 29.45 -3.86 -6.37
N LEU A 898 28.38 -3.06 -6.42
CA LEU A 898 27.02 -3.46 -6.03
C LEU A 898 26.34 -4.39 -7.07
N ARG A 899 26.78 -4.41 -8.33
CA ARG A 899 26.19 -5.27 -9.38
C ARG A 899 26.30 -6.74 -9.05
N ARG A 900 27.43 -7.15 -8.48
CA ARG A 900 27.72 -8.54 -8.08
C ARG A 900 26.72 -9.11 -7.07
N TYR A 901 26.01 -8.25 -6.33
CA TYR A 901 25.01 -8.63 -5.33
C TYR A 901 23.56 -8.61 -5.86
N ARG A 902 23.32 -8.31 -7.14
CA ARG A 902 21.97 -8.25 -7.75
C ARG A 902 21.17 -9.55 -7.62
N TRP A 903 21.84 -10.70 -7.58
CA TRP A 903 21.16 -11.98 -7.39
C TRP A 903 20.39 -12.04 -6.06
N ILE A 904 20.84 -11.35 -4.99
CA ILE A 904 20.21 -11.35 -3.66
C ILE A 904 18.76 -10.80 -3.70
N PRO A 905 18.51 -9.54 -4.14
CA PRO A 905 17.14 -9.03 -4.26
C PRO A 905 16.32 -9.83 -5.29
N THR A 906 16.93 -10.38 -6.33
CA THR A 906 16.25 -11.23 -7.32
C THR A 906 15.76 -12.56 -6.73
N VAL A 907 16.55 -13.21 -5.85
CA VAL A 907 16.13 -14.37 -5.06
C VAL A 907 15.01 -14.00 -4.09
N ARG A 908 15.13 -12.87 -3.37
CA ARG A 908 14.08 -12.39 -2.45
C ARG A 908 12.73 -12.11 -3.14
N GLN A 909 12.74 -11.82 -4.44
CA GLN A 909 11.55 -11.62 -5.26
C GLN A 909 10.99 -12.92 -5.88
N GLY A 910 11.65 -14.07 -5.69
CA GLY A 910 11.25 -15.36 -6.25
C GLY A 910 11.63 -15.58 -7.71
N TYR A 911 12.43 -14.70 -8.33
CA TYR A 911 12.85 -14.80 -9.73
C TYR A 911 14.10 -15.69 -9.88
N PHE A 912 14.02 -16.94 -9.44
CA PHE A 912 15.18 -17.83 -9.30
C PHE A 912 15.98 -18.06 -10.59
N GLY A 913 15.32 -18.12 -11.77
CA GLY A 913 16.02 -18.26 -13.06
C GLY A 913 16.80 -17.01 -13.49
N GLN A 914 16.34 -15.81 -13.10
CA GLN A 914 17.11 -14.58 -13.30
C GLN A 914 18.29 -14.52 -12.32
N ALA A 915 18.10 -14.94 -11.07
CA ALA A 915 19.18 -15.03 -10.09
C ALA A 915 20.28 -16.02 -10.54
N THR A 916 19.87 -17.19 -11.07
CA THR A 916 20.77 -18.18 -11.68
C THR A 916 21.60 -17.55 -12.81
N THR A 917 20.97 -16.77 -13.69
CA THR A 917 21.65 -16.09 -14.81
C THR A 917 22.65 -15.03 -14.30
N LEU A 918 22.27 -14.23 -13.29
CA LEU A 918 23.16 -13.24 -12.66
C LEU A 918 24.35 -13.89 -11.92
N LEU A 919 24.15 -15.06 -11.31
CA LEU A 919 25.24 -15.82 -10.68
C LEU A 919 26.21 -16.38 -11.73
N LEU A 920 25.70 -16.86 -12.87
CA LEU A 920 26.54 -17.28 -14.02
C LEU A 920 27.27 -16.11 -14.69
N GLU A 921 26.73 -14.88 -14.64
CA GLU A 921 27.43 -13.67 -15.07
C GLU A 921 28.56 -13.32 -14.09
N ASN A 922 28.33 -13.41 -12.77
CA ASN A 922 29.37 -13.22 -11.76
C ASN A 922 30.56 -14.18 -11.97
N CYS A 923 30.33 -15.44 -12.34
CA CYS A 923 31.40 -16.41 -12.64
C CYS A 923 32.29 -16.02 -13.83
N LYS A 924 31.83 -15.12 -14.71
CA LYS A 924 32.61 -14.60 -15.85
C LYS A 924 33.35 -13.30 -15.52
N GLU A 925 32.88 -12.55 -14.52
CA GLU A 925 33.52 -11.30 -14.05
C GLU A 925 34.55 -11.53 -12.93
N ASN A 926 34.53 -12.70 -12.28
CA ASN A 926 35.46 -13.09 -11.24
C ASN A 926 36.24 -14.32 -11.71
N ASN A 927 37.57 -14.24 -11.71
CA ASN A 927 38.42 -15.38 -12.09
C ASN A 927 38.83 -16.25 -10.89
N ASP A 928 38.41 -15.93 -9.66
CA ASP A 928 38.83 -16.66 -8.47
C ASP A 928 38.07 -17.99 -8.30
N LEU A 929 38.81 -19.09 -8.16
CA LEU A 929 38.27 -20.45 -8.13
C LEU A 929 37.24 -20.65 -7.01
N GLY A 930 37.53 -20.18 -5.79
CA GLY A 930 36.65 -20.33 -4.62
C GLY A 930 35.35 -19.54 -4.75
N ASN A 931 35.43 -18.29 -5.25
CA ASN A 931 34.25 -17.49 -5.54
C ASN A 931 33.39 -18.11 -6.66
N ASN A 932 34.01 -18.71 -7.68
CA ASN A 932 33.29 -19.35 -8.78
C ASN A 932 32.62 -20.67 -8.35
N GLN A 933 33.29 -21.50 -7.55
CA GLN A 933 32.69 -22.69 -6.92
C GLN A 933 31.44 -22.32 -6.11
N TRP A 934 31.53 -21.28 -5.29
CA TRP A 934 30.41 -20.79 -4.48
C TRP A 934 29.28 -20.23 -5.35
N ALA A 935 29.60 -19.42 -6.37
CA ALA A 935 28.59 -18.82 -7.25
C ALA A 935 27.87 -19.87 -8.11
N LEU A 936 28.59 -20.87 -8.62
CA LEU A 936 28.02 -22.02 -9.34
C LEU A 936 27.16 -22.90 -8.43
N SER A 937 27.59 -23.14 -7.18
CA SER A 937 26.80 -23.88 -6.18
C SER A 937 25.49 -23.16 -5.87
N MET A 938 25.54 -21.83 -5.69
CA MET A 938 24.36 -21.00 -5.53
C MET A 938 23.48 -20.99 -6.80
N ALA A 939 24.08 -20.99 -7.99
CA ALA A 939 23.36 -21.08 -9.26
C ALA A 939 22.63 -22.43 -9.40
N LYS A 940 23.25 -23.55 -8.99
CA LYS A 940 22.62 -24.88 -8.96
C LYS A 940 21.40 -24.89 -8.03
N LEU A 941 21.56 -24.36 -6.81
CA LEU A 941 20.47 -24.24 -5.83
C LEU A 941 19.33 -23.34 -6.33
N THR A 942 19.61 -22.19 -6.95
CA THR A 942 18.56 -21.34 -7.51
C THR A 942 17.89 -21.98 -8.73
N ASN A 943 18.64 -22.68 -9.59
CA ASN A 943 18.08 -23.34 -10.77
C ASN A 943 17.14 -24.51 -10.39
N MET A 944 17.45 -25.24 -9.32
CA MET A 944 16.55 -26.28 -8.76
C MET A 944 15.18 -25.74 -8.32
N LEU A 945 15.08 -24.45 -7.97
CA LEU A 945 13.82 -23.79 -7.59
C LEU A 945 13.03 -23.26 -8.81
N VAL A 946 13.57 -23.39 -10.03
CA VAL A 946 12.88 -23.01 -11.27
C VAL A 946 11.96 -24.16 -11.71
N PRO A 947 10.71 -23.89 -12.16
CA PRO A 947 9.80 -24.95 -12.59
C PRO A 947 10.38 -25.85 -13.69
N ALA A 948 10.43 -27.16 -13.42
CA ALA A 948 11.12 -28.19 -14.23
C ALA A 948 10.61 -28.36 -15.69
N GLN A 949 9.55 -27.64 -16.08
CA GLN A 949 9.03 -27.57 -17.44
C GLN A 949 9.79 -26.56 -18.33
N SER A 950 10.62 -25.68 -17.75
CA SER A 950 11.45 -24.73 -18.52
C SER A 950 12.62 -25.45 -19.19
N GLN A 951 12.63 -25.49 -20.53
CA GLN A 951 13.78 -25.99 -21.31
C GLN A 951 15.05 -25.18 -21.02
N GLN A 952 14.92 -23.88 -20.77
CA GLN A 952 16.04 -23.00 -20.40
C GLN A 952 16.67 -23.42 -19.07
N ALA A 953 15.88 -23.80 -18.07
CA ALA A 953 16.39 -24.27 -16.77
C ALA A 953 17.15 -25.60 -16.90
N LYS A 954 16.74 -26.49 -17.82
CA LYS A 954 17.47 -27.74 -18.11
C LYS A 954 18.82 -27.47 -18.77
N GLY A 955 18.86 -26.61 -19.79
CA GLY A 955 20.12 -26.23 -20.44
C GLY A 955 21.08 -25.48 -19.51
N GLN A 956 20.55 -24.55 -18.69
CA GLN A 956 21.35 -23.88 -17.64
C GLN A 956 21.82 -24.86 -16.57
N GLY A 957 21.00 -25.85 -16.20
CA GLY A 957 21.38 -26.91 -15.25
C GLY A 957 22.58 -27.72 -15.73
N GLN A 958 22.53 -28.23 -16.96
CA GLN A 958 23.64 -28.96 -17.58
C GLN A 958 24.91 -28.10 -17.65
N GLN A 959 24.79 -26.82 -18.04
CA GLN A 959 25.93 -25.91 -18.06
C GLN A 959 26.54 -25.68 -16.66
N ILE A 960 25.72 -25.57 -15.62
CA ILE A 960 26.18 -25.41 -14.23
C ILE A 960 26.91 -26.67 -13.76
N GLU A 961 26.40 -27.86 -14.09
CA GLU A 961 26.99 -29.14 -13.69
C GLU A 961 28.35 -29.34 -14.36
N GLN A 962 28.46 -29.16 -15.68
CA GLN A 962 29.73 -29.18 -16.42
C GLN A 962 30.74 -28.15 -15.87
N SER A 963 30.27 -26.97 -15.45
CA SER A 963 31.13 -25.94 -14.86
C SER A 963 31.60 -26.28 -13.44
N LEU A 964 30.81 -27.03 -12.67
CA LEU A 964 31.18 -27.52 -11.34
C LEU A 964 32.15 -28.70 -11.46
N GLU A 965 31.91 -29.65 -12.36
CA GLU A 965 32.79 -30.78 -12.65
C GLU A 965 34.18 -30.30 -13.10
N LEU A 966 34.26 -29.23 -13.91
CA LEU A 966 35.55 -28.61 -14.26
C LEU A 966 36.24 -27.91 -13.07
N VAL A 967 35.48 -27.33 -12.14
CA VAL A 967 36.03 -26.75 -10.90
C VAL A 967 36.53 -27.84 -9.93
N GLU A 968 35.82 -28.96 -9.84
CA GLU A 968 36.22 -30.13 -9.06
C GLU A 968 37.50 -30.78 -9.66
N ALA A 969 37.56 -30.95 -10.98
CA ALA A 969 38.76 -31.40 -11.68
C ALA A 969 39.96 -30.46 -11.49
N HIS A 970 39.75 -29.14 -11.52
CA HIS A 970 40.81 -28.16 -11.22
C HIS A 970 41.26 -28.27 -9.75
N GLN A 971 40.35 -28.50 -8.81
CA GLN A 971 40.69 -28.67 -7.39
C GLN A 971 41.47 -29.97 -7.14
N GLU A 972 41.08 -31.09 -7.79
CA GLU A 972 41.82 -32.35 -7.74
C GLU A 972 43.22 -32.24 -8.36
N LEU A 973 43.34 -31.50 -9.47
CA LEU A 973 44.63 -31.28 -10.13
C LEU A 973 45.59 -30.33 -9.40
N LEU A 974 45.19 -29.66 -8.32
CA LEU A 974 46.06 -28.71 -7.59
C LEU A 974 46.83 -29.31 -6.38
N ASP A 975 46.31 -30.34 -5.70
CA ASP A 975 46.88 -31.00 -4.49
C ASP A 975 47.04 -30.13 -3.22
N ASP A 976 45.93 -29.87 -2.52
CA ASP A 976 45.79 -29.69 -1.05
C ASP A 976 46.75 -28.69 -0.33
N SER A 977 47.33 -27.74 -1.06
CA SER A 977 48.24 -26.73 -0.52
C SER A 977 47.52 -25.43 -0.19
N ASP A 978 47.66 -24.95 1.06
CA ASP A 978 46.93 -23.78 1.62
C ASP A 978 47.02 -22.45 0.84
N LYS A 979 47.82 -22.38 -0.24
CA LYS A 979 47.91 -21.25 -1.16
C LYS A 979 46.78 -21.21 -2.21
N GLU A 980 45.99 -22.27 -2.33
CA GLU A 980 45.06 -22.50 -3.46
C GLU A 980 43.81 -21.63 -3.50
N LYS A 981 43.38 -21.04 -2.37
CA LYS A 981 42.14 -20.23 -2.28
C LYS A 981 42.18 -18.87 -3.00
N GLN A 982 43.23 -18.61 -3.78
CA GLN A 982 43.38 -17.43 -4.64
C GLN A 982 43.94 -17.80 -6.03
N CYS A 983 43.89 -19.07 -6.42
CA CYS A 983 44.30 -19.48 -7.76
C CYS A 983 43.26 -19.03 -8.79
N PRO A 984 43.65 -18.34 -9.88
CA PRO A 984 42.71 -18.01 -10.95
C PRO A 984 42.26 -19.29 -11.67
N MET A 985 41.00 -19.33 -12.07
CA MET A 985 40.42 -20.40 -12.86
C MET A 985 41.16 -20.53 -14.20
N LEU A 986 41.89 -21.64 -14.37
CA LEU A 986 42.64 -21.97 -15.57
C LEU A 986 41.69 -22.41 -16.70
N PRO A 987 42.03 -22.15 -17.97
CA PRO A 987 41.27 -22.68 -19.11
C PRO A 987 41.45 -24.21 -19.23
N PRO A 988 40.51 -24.92 -19.89
CA PRO A 988 40.55 -26.39 -20.03
C PRO A 988 41.87 -26.91 -20.61
N GLU A 989 42.47 -26.18 -21.55
CA GLU A 989 43.72 -26.55 -22.21
C GLU A 989 44.90 -26.57 -21.22
N GLU A 990 44.99 -25.56 -20.33
CA GLU A 990 46.05 -25.48 -19.32
C GLU A 990 45.85 -26.53 -18.20
N LEU A 991 44.60 -26.89 -17.90
CA LEU A 991 44.29 -27.98 -16.97
C LEU A 991 44.71 -29.35 -17.52
N VAL A 992 44.56 -29.60 -18.82
CA VAL A 992 45.01 -30.85 -19.43
C VAL A 992 46.53 -30.94 -19.48
N GLU A 993 47.25 -29.87 -19.83
CA GLU A 993 48.72 -29.89 -19.74
C GLU A 993 49.22 -30.09 -18.29
N LEU A 994 48.51 -29.54 -17.29
CA LEU A 994 48.80 -29.80 -15.87
C LEU A 994 48.55 -31.28 -15.50
N ALA A 995 47.46 -31.88 -15.97
CA ALA A 995 47.16 -33.30 -15.76
C ALA A 995 48.21 -34.21 -16.41
N ILE A 996 48.59 -33.94 -17.67
CA ILE A 996 49.64 -34.66 -18.39
C ILE A 996 50.97 -34.55 -17.64
N SER A 997 51.38 -33.33 -17.25
CA SER A 997 52.62 -33.12 -16.50
C SER A 997 52.62 -33.84 -15.14
N LYS A 998 51.49 -33.82 -14.39
CA LYS A 998 51.39 -34.60 -13.14
C LYS A 998 51.45 -36.12 -13.41
N LEU A 999 50.92 -36.59 -14.53
CA LEU A 999 50.91 -38.01 -14.90
C LEU A 999 52.33 -38.51 -15.29
N GLU A 1000 53.10 -37.70 -16.03
CA GLU A 1000 54.51 -37.96 -16.36
C GLU A 1000 55.37 -38.18 -15.09
N TYR A 1001 55.15 -37.38 -14.05
CA TYR A 1001 55.92 -37.44 -12.79
C TYR A 1001 55.30 -38.37 -11.71
N CYS A 1002 54.12 -38.94 -11.93
CA CYS A 1002 53.51 -39.88 -11.01
C CYS A 1002 54.01 -41.31 -11.27
N PHE A 1003 54.17 -42.11 -10.21
CA PHE A 1003 54.56 -43.53 -10.28
C PHE A 1003 53.56 -44.49 -9.62
N ASP A 1004 52.52 -43.95 -8.99
CA ASP A 1004 51.49 -44.70 -8.27
C ASP A 1004 50.31 -44.99 -9.22
N LEU A 1005 49.98 -46.27 -9.41
CA LEU A 1005 49.02 -46.73 -10.42
C LEU A 1005 47.64 -46.08 -10.19
N ASP A 1006 47.13 -46.13 -8.97
CA ASP A 1006 45.81 -45.59 -8.60
C ASP A 1006 45.73 -44.06 -8.76
N LYS A 1007 46.87 -43.37 -8.72
CA LYS A 1007 46.96 -41.92 -8.94
C LYS A 1007 47.16 -41.58 -10.41
N ARG A 1008 47.91 -42.37 -11.18
CA ARG A 1008 48.00 -42.25 -12.64
C ARG A 1008 46.62 -42.40 -13.29
N VAL A 1009 45.88 -43.44 -12.89
CA VAL A 1009 44.52 -43.70 -13.37
C VAL A 1009 43.60 -42.53 -13.03
N ARG A 1010 43.59 -42.06 -11.78
CA ARG A 1010 42.82 -40.87 -11.37
C ARG A 1010 43.20 -39.61 -12.17
N LEU A 1011 44.48 -39.23 -12.22
CA LEU A 1011 44.93 -38.05 -12.98
C LEU A 1011 44.56 -38.13 -14.47
N ALA A 1012 44.63 -39.33 -15.07
CA ALA A 1012 44.21 -39.56 -16.45
C ALA A 1012 42.69 -39.43 -16.60
N PHE A 1013 41.91 -39.98 -15.67
CA PHE A 1013 40.45 -39.88 -15.65
C PHE A 1013 39.99 -38.42 -15.49
N THR A 1014 40.61 -37.66 -14.58
CA THR A 1014 40.38 -36.21 -14.40
C THR A 1014 40.76 -35.44 -15.67
N GLY A 1015 41.91 -35.75 -16.29
CA GLY A 1015 42.32 -35.13 -17.56
C GLY A 1015 41.35 -35.41 -18.72
N LEU A 1016 40.93 -36.67 -18.90
CA LEU A 1016 39.93 -37.06 -19.90
C LEU A 1016 38.57 -36.43 -19.63
N SER A 1017 38.20 -36.25 -18.35
CA SER A 1017 36.99 -35.53 -17.96
C SER A 1017 37.06 -34.07 -18.43
N VAL A 1018 38.19 -33.38 -18.23
CA VAL A 1018 38.39 -32.01 -18.75
C VAL A 1018 38.32 -31.97 -20.28
N CYS A 1019 38.89 -32.96 -21.00
CA CYS A 1019 38.76 -33.07 -22.45
C CYS A 1019 37.30 -33.21 -22.91
N ASN A 1020 36.43 -33.86 -22.13
CA ASN A 1020 35.00 -34.02 -22.43
C ASN A 1020 34.24 -32.68 -22.43
N PHE A 1021 34.74 -31.67 -21.70
CA PHE A 1021 34.15 -30.34 -21.60
C PHE A 1021 34.73 -29.30 -22.59
N MET A 1022 35.71 -29.68 -23.41
CA MET A 1022 36.30 -28.78 -24.41
C MET A 1022 35.34 -28.50 -25.57
N GLN A 1023 35.22 -27.22 -25.97
CA GLN A 1023 34.32 -26.81 -27.05
C GLN A 1023 34.87 -27.14 -28.44
N ASP A 1024 36.19 -27.13 -28.62
CA ASP A 1024 36.84 -27.57 -29.86
C ASP A 1024 37.08 -29.07 -29.82
N LYS A 1025 36.28 -29.81 -30.59
CA LYS A 1025 36.39 -31.27 -30.71
C LYS A 1025 37.73 -31.74 -31.27
N GLN A 1026 38.39 -30.96 -32.12
CA GLN A 1026 39.67 -31.36 -32.71
C GLN A 1026 40.81 -31.22 -31.68
N ALA A 1027 40.81 -30.11 -30.92
CA ALA A 1027 41.74 -29.93 -29.81
C ALA A 1027 41.49 -30.97 -28.69
N ALA A 1028 40.22 -31.27 -28.40
CA ALA A 1028 39.84 -32.32 -27.45
C ALA A 1028 40.40 -33.68 -27.88
N LEU A 1029 40.21 -34.09 -29.14
CA LEU A 1029 40.71 -35.37 -29.65
C LEU A 1029 42.24 -35.46 -29.61
N ASP A 1030 42.94 -34.37 -29.93
CA ASP A 1030 44.41 -34.35 -29.85
C ASP A 1030 44.89 -34.53 -28.41
N GLN A 1031 44.28 -33.82 -27.45
CA GLN A 1031 44.63 -33.92 -26.04
C GLN A 1031 44.21 -35.27 -25.41
N MET A 1032 43.05 -35.83 -25.77
CA MET A 1032 42.68 -37.21 -25.43
C MET A 1032 43.74 -38.20 -25.91
N SER A 1033 44.21 -38.06 -27.17
CA SER A 1033 45.23 -38.95 -27.73
C SER A 1033 46.55 -38.88 -26.96
N ARG A 1034 46.87 -37.71 -26.36
CA ARG A 1034 48.05 -37.54 -25.50
C ARG A 1034 47.87 -38.24 -24.16
N ILE A 1035 46.75 -38.04 -23.46
CA ILE A 1035 46.50 -38.72 -22.17
C ILE A 1035 46.49 -40.25 -22.33
N TRP A 1036 45.81 -40.77 -23.36
CA TRP A 1036 45.79 -42.21 -23.64
C TRP A 1036 47.17 -42.75 -24.07
N ALA A 1037 47.99 -41.96 -24.79
CA ALA A 1037 49.36 -42.32 -25.12
C ALA A 1037 50.26 -42.36 -23.88
N GLU A 1038 50.20 -41.36 -22.99
CA GLU A 1038 50.99 -41.35 -21.76
C GLU A 1038 50.61 -42.52 -20.82
N CYS A 1039 49.34 -42.92 -20.79
CA CYS A 1039 48.90 -44.12 -20.05
C CYS A 1039 49.46 -45.44 -20.62
N LEU A 1040 49.87 -45.47 -21.90
CA LEU A 1040 50.59 -46.60 -22.50
C LEU A 1040 52.10 -46.49 -22.31
N LEU A 1041 52.66 -45.29 -22.41
CA LEU A 1041 54.09 -45.00 -22.17
C LEU A 1041 54.46 -45.32 -20.71
N ALA A 1042 53.55 -45.05 -19.77
CA ALA A 1042 53.63 -45.38 -18.35
C ALA A 1042 53.98 -46.85 -18.05
N ASP A 1043 53.56 -47.79 -18.92
CA ASP A 1043 53.75 -49.24 -18.80
C ASP A 1043 54.41 -49.86 -20.05
N LEU A 1044 55.12 -49.05 -20.87
CA LEU A 1044 55.55 -49.41 -22.24
C LEU A 1044 56.36 -50.72 -22.32
N SER A 1045 57.14 -51.04 -21.29
CA SER A 1045 57.91 -52.29 -21.25
C SER A 1045 57.02 -53.52 -21.31
N ARG A 1046 55.93 -53.56 -20.52
CA ARG A 1046 54.97 -54.68 -20.51
C ARG A 1046 54.25 -54.82 -21.84
N TRP A 1047 53.76 -53.70 -22.39
CA TRP A 1047 53.12 -53.69 -23.71
C TRP A 1047 54.07 -54.13 -24.84
N SER A 1048 55.35 -53.80 -24.73
CA SER A 1048 56.38 -54.23 -25.69
C SER A 1048 56.75 -55.70 -25.53
N GLU A 1049 56.85 -56.21 -24.29
CA GLU A 1049 57.03 -57.63 -23.99
C GLU A 1049 55.89 -58.47 -24.61
N TRP A 1050 54.63 -58.10 -24.36
CA TRP A 1050 53.46 -58.78 -24.92
C TRP A 1050 53.38 -58.70 -26.46
N ALA A 1051 53.85 -57.61 -27.06
CA ALA A 1051 53.95 -57.48 -28.52
C ALA A 1051 55.07 -58.34 -29.13
N MET A 1052 56.17 -58.53 -28.40
CA MET A 1052 57.34 -59.32 -28.81
C MET A 1052 57.16 -60.83 -28.61
N GLU A 1053 56.35 -61.26 -27.63
CA GLU A 1053 56.02 -62.67 -27.38
C GLU A 1053 55.22 -63.32 -28.53
N GLY A 1054 54.76 -62.54 -29.51
CA GLY A 1054 54.38 -63.05 -30.82
C GLY A 1054 53.17 -63.98 -30.79
N ILE A 1055 52.09 -63.54 -30.12
CA ILE A 1055 50.86 -64.31 -29.91
C ILE A 1055 50.20 -64.68 -31.25
N GLY A 1056 50.54 -65.86 -31.76
CA GLY A 1056 50.01 -66.46 -32.99
C GLY A 1056 48.83 -67.42 -32.77
N GLY A 1057 48.32 -67.50 -31.54
CA GLY A 1057 47.25 -68.41 -31.14
C GLY A 1057 45.83 -67.90 -31.35
N SER A 1058 44.88 -68.83 -31.33
CA SER A 1058 43.44 -68.53 -31.37
C SER A 1058 42.98 -67.69 -30.19
N GLY A 1059 41.88 -66.93 -30.35
CA GLY A 1059 41.40 -65.92 -29.39
C GLY A 1059 41.14 -66.36 -27.94
N SER A 1060 41.19 -67.65 -27.61
CA SER A 1060 41.22 -68.15 -26.24
C SER A 1060 42.54 -67.83 -25.49
N GLU A 1061 43.66 -67.69 -26.19
CA GLU A 1061 44.97 -67.37 -25.59
C GLU A 1061 45.16 -65.88 -25.28
N LEU A 1062 44.25 -65.01 -25.72
CA LEU A 1062 44.29 -63.57 -25.45
C LEU A 1062 43.42 -63.14 -24.24
N ALA A 1063 42.64 -64.06 -23.67
CA ALA A 1063 41.73 -63.76 -22.55
C ALA A 1063 42.48 -63.43 -21.25
N TRP A 1064 43.49 -64.23 -20.89
CA TRP A 1064 44.32 -63.97 -19.69
C TRP A 1064 45.10 -62.66 -19.82
N LEU A 1065 45.63 -62.37 -21.01
CA LEU A 1065 46.37 -61.14 -21.31
C LEU A 1065 45.48 -59.91 -21.12
N ARG A 1066 44.21 -60.01 -21.50
CA ARG A 1066 43.22 -58.97 -21.28
C ARG A 1066 42.92 -58.78 -19.79
N GLU A 1067 42.66 -59.85 -19.03
CA GLU A 1067 42.42 -59.72 -17.58
C GLU A 1067 43.63 -59.15 -16.83
N GLU A 1068 44.84 -59.55 -17.21
CA GLU A 1068 46.10 -59.01 -16.68
C GLU A 1068 46.26 -57.52 -17.06
N ALA A 1069 46.14 -57.17 -18.34
CA ALA A 1069 46.28 -55.78 -18.79
C ALA A 1069 45.24 -54.84 -18.15
N LEU A 1070 43.99 -55.27 -18.01
CA LEU A 1070 42.90 -54.50 -17.38
C LEU A 1070 43.06 -54.34 -15.86
N SER A 1071 43.90 -55.13 -15.20
CA SER A 1071 44.12 -55.07 -13.74
C SER A 1071 45.51 -54.60 -13.31
N SER A 1072 46.52 -54.62 -14.20
CA SER A 1072 47.90 -54.28 -13.86
C SER A 1072 48.53 -53.13 -14.66
N THR A 1073 47.81 -52.51 -15.61
CA THR A 1073 48.31 -51.33 -16.37
C THR A 1073 47.43 -50.10 -16.20
N ALA A 1074 48.03 -48.90 -16.25
CA ALA A 1074 47.30 -47.63 -16.15
C ALA A 1074 46.27 -47.49 -17.28
N PHE A 1075 46.64 -47.83 -18.51
CA PHE A 1075 45.73 -47.88 -19.66
C PHE A 1075 44.54 -48.82 -19.42
N GLY A 1076 44.78 -50.03 -18.91
CA GLY A 1076 43.72 -51.03 -18.73
C GLY A 1076 42.76 -50.70 -17.59
N CYS A 1077 43.27 -50.24 -16.45
CA CYS A 1077 42.43 -49.78 -15.33
C CYS A 1077 41.58 -48.57 -15.72
N LEU A 1078 42.18 -47.57 -16.40
CA LEU A 1078 41.47 -46.40 -16.93
C LEU A 1078 40.39 -46.80 -17.94
N LEU A 1079 40.65 -47.80 -18.77
CA LEU A 1079 39.69 -48.32 -19.75
C LEU A 1079 38.46 -48.95 -19.09
N GLU A 1080 38.60 -49.64 -17.95
CA GLU A 1080 37.45 -50.10 -17.17
C GLU A 1080 36.73 -48.95 -16.46
N GLU A 1081 37.44 -47.99 -15.84
CA GLU A 1081 36.79 -46.82 -15.21
C GLU A 1081 35.96 -46.00 -16.21
N CYS A 1082 36.51 -45.68 -17.39
CA CYS A 1082 35.77 -44.99 -18.45
C CYS A 1082 34.60 -45.82 -19.04
N ARG A 1083 34.62 -47.17 -18.91
CA ARG A 1083 33.50 -48.03 -19.32
C ARG A 1083 32.37 -48.09 -18.28
N MET A 1084 32.70 -47.91 -16.99
CA MET A 1084 31.71 -47.89 -15.90
C MET A 1084 30.94 -46.56 -15.86
N ASP A 1085 31.55 -45.45 -16.29
CA ASP A 1085 30.87 -44.15 -16.40
C ASP A 1085 30.30 -43.89 -17.80
N ALA A 1086 28.96 -43.77 -17.87
CA ALA A 1086 28.26 -43.46 -19.11
C ALA A 1086 28.58 -42.06 -19.68
N ALA A 1087 29.06 -41.12 -18.86
CA ALA A 1087 29.48 -39.78 -19.30
C ALA A 1087 30.81 -39.80 -20.08
N MET A 1088 31.67 -40.79 -19.82
CA MET A 1088 33.01 -40.90 -20.41
C MET A 1088 33.03 -41.55 -21.80
N LYS A 1089 31.87 -41.96 -22.33
CA LYS A 1089 31.75 -42.70 -23.59
C LYS A 1089 32.39 -41.99 -24.80
N ASP A 1090 32.30 -40.67 -24.87
CA ASP A 1090 32.81 -39.88 -25.99
C ASP A 1090 34.33 -39.61 -25.89
N VAL A 1091 34.96 -39.88 -24.74
CA VAL A 1091 36.41 -39.79 -24.50
C VAL A 1091 37.10 -41.16 -24.26
N THR A 1092 36.31 -42.24 -24.26
CA THR A 1092 36.79 -43.61 -24.09
C THR A 1092 37.59 -44.07 -25.30
N TYR A 1093 38.70 -44.79 -25.06
CA TYR A 1093 39.55 -45.32 -26.12
C TYR A 1093 38.78 -46.11 -27.18
N GLY A 1094 39.00 -45.77 -28.45
CA GLY A 1094 38.43 -46.47 -29.59
C GLY A 1094 39.01 -46.01 -30.93
N ARG A 1095 38.51 -46.60 -32.02
CA ARG A 1095 39.05 -46.44 -33.40
C ARG A 1095 39.19 -45.00 -33.91
N HIS A 1096 38.56 -44.05 -33.25
CA HIS A 1096 38.57 -42.63 -33.63
C HIS A 1096 39.78 -41.85 -33.08
N ILE A 1097 40.44 -42.34 -32.01
CA ILE A 1097 41.74 -41.84 -31.51
C ILE A 1097 42.86 -42.88 -31.57
N GLU A 1098 42.52 -44.17 -31.79
CA GLU A 1098 43.46 -45.29 -31.87
C GLU A 1098 44.71 -45.00 -32.72
N LYS A 1099 44.52 -44.45 -33.92
CA LYS A 1099 45.63 -44.17 -34.84
C LYS A 1099 46.61 -43.16 -34.24
N ASP A 1100 46.08 -42.05 -33.73
CA ASP A 1100 46.89 -40.94 -33.22
C ASP A 1100 47.58 -41.31 -31.90
N VAL A 1101 46.95 -42.17 -31.08
CA VAL A 1101 47.61 -42.78 -29.91
C VAL A 1101 48.77 -43.70 -30.34
N ILE A 1102 48.58 -44.57 -31.34
CA ILE A 1102 49.65 -45.47 -31.82
C ILE A 1102 50.81 -44.69 -32.46
N ASP A 1103 50.51 -43.66 -33.26
CA ASP A 1103 51.51 -42.77 -33.87
C ASP A 1103 52.34 -42.00 -32.82
N ARG A 1104 51.84 -41.84 -31.59
CA ARG A 1104 52.56 -41.21 -30.45
C ARG A 1104 53.39 -42.19 -29.62
N VAL A 1105 53.06 -43.48 -29.60
CA VAL A 1105 53.64 -44.48 -28.66
C VAL A 1105 54.73 -45.36 -29.28
N GLN A 1106 54.69 -45.65 -30.60
CA GLN A 1106 55.67 -46.54 -31.24
C GLN A 1106 56.13 -46.09 -32.64
N GLY A 1107 57.37 -46.46 -32.98
CA GLY A 1107 57.90 -46.44 -34.35
C GLY A 1107 57.56 -47.71 -35.14
N ASP A 1108 57.87 -47.70 -36.44
CA ASP A 1108 57.32 -48.68 -37.41
C ASP A 1108 57.69 -50.16 -37.16
N GLU A 1109 58.81 -50.48 -36.51
CA GLU A 1109 59.40 -51.84 -36.55
C GLU A 1109 58.54 -52.94 -35.88
N HIS A 1110 57.65 -52.60 -34.94
CA HIS A 1110 56.77 -53.57 -34.25
C HIS A 1110 55.29 -53.16 -34.19
N ARG A 1111 54.92 -52.14 -34.97
CA ARG A 1111 53.61 -51.46 -34.93
C ARG A 1111 52.41 -52.39 -35.08
N GLU A 1112 52.47 -53.38 -35.99
CA GLU A 1112 51.34 -54.30 -36.22
C GLU A 1112 51.06 -55.24 -35.03
N SER A 1113 52.12 -55.77 -34.40
CA SER A 1113 51.99 -56.69 -33.24
C SER A 1113 51.44 -55.95 -32.03
N PHE A 1114 51.96 -54.74 -31.75
CA PHE A 1114 51.48 -53.87 -30.68
C PHE A 1114 50.01 -53.48 -30.89
N THR A 1115 49.64 -53.05 -32.11
CA THR A 1115 48.25 -52.72 -32.48
C THR A 1115 47.32 -53.93 -32.27
N ARG A 1116 47.77 -55.15 -32.56
CA ARG A 1116 46.98 -56.38 -32.36
C ARG A 1116 46.73 -56.67 -30.88
N VAL A 1117 47.75 -56.54 -30.03
CA VAL A 1117 47.63 -56.70 -28.58
C VAL A 1117 46.71 -55.63 -27.99
N LEU A 1118 46.92 -54.36 -28.36
CA LEU A 1118 46.12 -53.23 -27.88
C LEU A 1118 44.63 -53.39 -28.23
N ARG A 1119 44.32 -53.83 -29.46
CA ARG A 1119 42.95 -54.18 -29.88
C ARG A 1119 42.35 -55.34 -29.08
N ALA A 1120 43.14 -56.38 -28.78
CA ALA A 1120 42.65 -57.52 -28.00
C ALA A 1120 42.24 -57.14 -26.57
N VAL A 1121 42.91 -56.16 -25.96
CA VAL A 1121 42.52 -55.58 -24.66
C VAL A 1121 41.33 -54.60 -24.81
N ALA A 1122 41.30 -53.82 -25.89
CA ALA A 1122 40.27 -52.81 -26.15
C ALA A 1122 38.91 -53.36 -26.65
N ASP A 1123 38.86 -54.52 -27.30
CA ASP A 1123 37.63 -55.07 -27.90
C ASP A 1123 36.64 -55.58 -26.83
N THR A 1124 35.38 -55.18 -26.92
CA THR A 1124 34.35 -55.40 -25.89
C THR A 1124 33.49 -56.66 -26.07
N ALA A 1125 33.92 -57.61 -26.92
CA ALA A 1125 33.07 -58.68 -27.43
C ALA A 1125 32.64 -59.75 -26.38
N ALA A 1126 31.56 -59.48 -25.66
CA ALA A 1126 30.62 -60.50 -25.16
C ALA A 1126 29.68 -61.02 -26.28
N THR A 1127 30.12 -60.95 -27.53
CA THR A 1127 29.43 -61.49 -28.71
C THR A 1127 30.35 -62.45 -29.43
N ASP A 1128 30.03 -63.74 -29.37
CA ASP A 1128 30.66 -64.79 -30.17
C ASP A 1128 30.59 -64.44 -31.67
N THR A 1129 31.67 -63.89 -32.23
CA THR A 1129 32.15 -64.10 -33.61
C THR A 1129 33.38 -63.24 -33.89
N ILE A 1130 34.58 -63.80 -33.67
CA ILE A 1130 35.77 -63.34 -34.39
C ILE A 1130 35.58 -63.76 -35.85
N ARG A 1131 35.12 -62.84 -36.71
CA ARG A 1131 35.15 -63.04 -38.17
C ARG A 1131 36.57 -62.80 -38.68
N VAL A 1132 37.20 -63.88 -39.15
CA VAL A 1132 38.61 -63.92 -39.61
C VAL A 1132 38.80 -63.31 -41.02
N ASP A 1133 37.74 -62.82 -41.66
CA ASP A 1133 37.70 -62.48 -43.09
C ASP A 1133 38.32 -61.11 -43.49
N SER A 1134 39.26 -60.55 -42.72
CA SER A 1134 39.86 -59.24 -43.04
C SER A 1134 41.38 -59.10 -42.77
N LEU A 1135 42.13 -60.21 -42.82
CA LEU A 1135 43.60 -60.20 -42.86
C LEU A 1135 44.13 -60.87 -44.13
N MET A 1136 43.82 -60.27 -45.29
CA MET A 1136 44.38 -60.60 -46.59
C MET A 1136 44.47 -59.34 -47.46
N VAL A 1137 45.69 -58.92 -47.81
CA VAL A 1137 46.05 -57.90 -48.83
C VAL A 1137 45.70 -56.44 -48.43
N SER A 1138 46.55 -55.43 -48.60
CA SER A 1138 47.73 -55.30 -49.49
C SER A 1138 49.01 -54.82 -48.81
N THR A 1139 50.12 -55.49 -49.14
CA THR A 1139 51.41 -54.81 -49.32
C THR A 1139 51.34 -53.88 -50.54
N TYR A 1140 51.60 -52.59 -50.36
CA TYR A 1140 52.19 -51.70 -51.37
C TYR A 1140 52.77 -50.44 -50.73
#